data_AF-A0A972DFJ1-F1
#
_entry.id   AF-A0A972DFJ1-F1
#
_cell.length_a   1.000
_cell.length_b   1.000
_cell.length_c   1.000
_cell.angle_alpha   90.00
_cell.angle_beta   90.00
_cell.angle_gamma   90.00
#
_symmetry.space_group_name_H-M   'P 1'
#
loop_
_entity.id
_entity.type
_entity.pdbx_description
1 polymer ?
#
loop_
_entity_poly.entity_id
_entity_poly.type
_entity_poly.pdbx_seq_one_letter_code
_entity_poly.pdbx_strand_id
1 'polypeptide(L)'
;MKRYRQFAWILVISLLCSTLSFFTVQAQEVQVWTESSYINVFRDDRKSDKSGSSIDLVMAKNEFESAQICIRMPVDFTILEVTATDLRCGSEILKKENITYNFVEYYYFGKNTESLNKMTAVRFGQDYYPDALSNELSVKVKKDTTQPIWITVYTPKETVKGLYKGEIVVKTTQGDYTVDLSVEVNDTVIPDPDQAAYEILMWQLIIGSGFGKTTADSHTNDPIVRNYKFERWTPRWWELVEDIALKMKSHRLNVLFVQTVQLLIDGGSTLDEDGKYHFNWSKFDEYIEFFMEKGGVKSLAGYMMTTAGSQVNVILRNGNGVSITDSVSIQSKEADNWFVQYIPALYEHLKEKGWLHIWVQNLRDEPSNGEDRADYAKLMEYMRTYAPDMKTGDPHTTMTAGSFLISEDVDILIPLLNLYDENKSIYKKALTGDKKLWTYTCVVPGGNYLNRFIDKPVWQGRSIAWFNYANDAVGYLHWGLMAWYRPITDFANGDTSSIFPDSKNNKVKTSIRLAALRDGAEDYELLKILEKSDKETAKELAQRIASKGNMYNKSPEEMIKIRNMLVRAAASVPDAIPAMKSIELSSYELTLAVGDVHRIEYKVFPEDTFFSDIQMETDNTEVIKLWDTGHVEALKEGKAVVVFSGKKNPDVKAVCHVTVVERREETEEEPKEETSIEAPVSEETEPTQEEGKQKSNGIFVLAVAAAFAFGGLIIAVLSKRKGS
;
A
#
# COMPACT_ATOMS: atom_id res chain seq x y z
N MET A 1 -36.41 -13.76 67.80
CA MET A 1 -36.12 -12.66 66.85
C MET A 1 -34.76 -11.94 67.02
N LYS A 2 -34.08 -11.91 68.19
CA LYS A 2 -32.78 -11.18 68.29
C LYS A 2 -31.53 -11.90 67.72
N ARG A 3 -31.43 -13.25 67.78
CA ARG A 3 -30.23 -13.99 67.33
C ARG A 3 -30.06 -14.11 65.80
N TYR A 4 -31.15 -14.19 65.03
CA TYR A 4 -31.08 -14.29 63.56
C TYR A 4 -30.64 -13.00 62.87
N ARG A 5 -30.79 -11.83 63.51
CA ARG A 5 -30.31 -10.56 62.94
C ARG A 5 -28.78 -10.43 62.97
N GLN A 6 -28.09 -10.92 64.00
CA GLN A 6 -26.63 -10.77 64.10
C GLN A 6 -25.87 -11.64 63.09
N PHE A 7 -26.34 -12.85 62.79
CA PHE A 7 -25.73 -13.70 61.75
C PHE A 7 -25.89 -13.13 60.34
N ALA A 8 -27.03 -12.52 60.02
CA ALA A 8 -27.25 -11.88 58.72
C ALA A 8 -26.29 -10.72 58.47
N TRP A 9 -26.00 -9.90 59.48
CA TRP A 9 -25.05 -8.79 59.35
C TRP A 9 -23.60 -9.26 59.16
N ILE A 10 -23.18 -10.33 59.84
CA ILE A 10 -21.82 -10.87 59.67
C ILE A 10 -21.64 -11.50 58.28
N LEU A 11 -22.65 -12.21 57.76
CA LEU A 11 -22.58 -12.77 56.40
C LEU A 11 -22.55 -11.68 55.32
N VAL A 12 -23.34 -10.62 55.47
CA VAL A 12 -23.37 -9.47 54.54
C VAL A 12 -22.05 -8.70 54.57
N ILE A 13 -21.42 -8.52 55.74
CA ILE A 13 -20.10 -7.88 55.84
C ILE A 13 -19.00 -8.77 55.21
N SER A 14 -19.05 -10.10 55.42
CA SER A 14 -18.11 -11.01 54.73
C SER A 14 -18.28 -11.02 53.21
N LEU A 15 -19.50 -10.99 52.68
CA LEU A 15 -19.73 -10.87 51.23
C LEU A 15 -19.37 -9.49 50.66
N LEU A 16 -19.46 -8.42 51.44
CA LEU A 16 -18.95 -7.10 51.06
C LEU A 16 -17.41 -7.04 51.08
N CYS A 17 -16.75 -7.80 51.96
CA CYS A 17 -15.29 -7.91 51.99
C CYS A 17 -14.73 -8.82 50.89
N SER A 18 -15.48 -9.86 50.44
CA SER A 18 -15.05 -10.72 49.32
C SER A 18 -15.43 -10.21 47.93
N THR A 19 -16.18 -9.11 47.84
CA THR A 19 -16.45 -8.38 46.58
C THR A 19 -15.56 -7.14 46.38
N LEU A 20 -14.73 -6.81 47.38
CA LEU A 20 -13.59 -5.89 47.25
C LEU A 20 -12.37 -6.56 46.57
N SER A 21 -12.62 -7.34 45.52
CA SER A 21 -11.59 -7.80 44.60
C SER A 21 -11.04 -6.60 43.82
N PHE A 22 -9.89 -6.09 44.27
CA PHE A 22 -8.93 -5.25 43.54
C PHE A 22 -9.44 -4.55 42.27
N PHE A 23 -10.41 -3.63 42.40
CA PHE A 23 -10.43 -2.45 41.55
C PHE A 23 -9.36 -1.48 42.06
N THR A 24 -8.09 -1.88 41.93
CA THR A 24 -7.04 -0.89 41.73
C THR A 24 -7.44 -0.12 40.49
N VAL A 25 -7.95 1.10 40.69
CA VAL A 25 -7.94 2.12 39.64
C VAL A 25 -6.48 2.36 39.34
N GLN A 26 -5.93 1.58 38.42
CA GLN A 26 -4.56 1.72 37.99
C GLN A 26 -4.48 3.12 37.38
N ALA A 27 -3.77 4.00 38.09
CA ALA A 27 -3.59 5.38 37.66
C ALA A 27 -3.06 5.33 36.24
N GLN A 28 -3.82 5.91 35.31
CA GLN A 28 -3.60 5.69 33.89
C GLN A 28 -2.31 6.43 33.51
N GLU A 29 -1.21 5.68 33.41
CA GLU A 29 0.13 6.27 33.35
C GLU A 29 0.36 7.07 32.06
N VAL A 30 1.36 7.96 32.09
CA VAL A 30 1.86 8.57 30.85
C VAL A 30 2.48 7.47 30.00
N GLN A 31 2.01 7.32 28.76
CA GLN A 31 2.50 6.33 27.82
C GLN A 31 3.27 7.03 26.71
N VAL A 32 4.55 6.67 26.59
CA VAL A 32 5.41 6.98 25.43
C VAL A 32 5.93 5.67 24.86
N TRP A 33 5.84 5.53 23.55
CA TRP A 33 6.30 4.36 22.80
C TRP A 33 6.60 4.72 21.35
N THR A 34 7.19 3.78 20.62
CA THR A 34 7.48 3.92 19.19
C THR A 34 6.73 2.89 18.36
N GLU A 35 6.38 3.28 17.13
CA GLU A 35 5.77 2.43 16.11
C GLU A 35 6.47 2.69 14.76
N SER A 36 6.43 1.74 13.83
CA SER A 36 7.00 1.96 12.49
C SER A 36 6.10 2.82 11.59
N SER A 37 6.63 3.29 10.46
CA SER A 37 5.84 3.94 9.40
C SER A 37 4.74 3.05 8.78
N TYR A 38 4.80 1.74 9.01
CA TYR A 38 3.82 0.78 8.50
C TYR A 38 2.52 0.77 9.33
N ILE A 39 2.49 1.35 10.53
CA ILE A 39 1.35 1.27 11.45
C ILE A 39 0.48 2.53 11.37
N ASN A 40 -0.83 2.35 11.11
CA ASN A 40 -1.83 3.41 11.31
C ASN A 40 -2.13 3.53 12.81
N VAL A 41 -1.63 4.59 13.47
CA VAL A 41 -1.87 4.81 14.90
C VAL A 41 -3.10 5.70 15.13
N PHE A 42 -4.06 5.18 15.88
CA PHE A 42 -5.34 5.82 16.18
C PHE A 42 -5.37 6.46 17.57
N ARG A 43 -6.34 7.36 17.77
CA ARG A 43 -6.50 8.19 18.97
C ARG A 43 -6.73 7.42 20.27
N ASP A 44 -7.29 6.22 20.19
CA ASP A 44 -7.59 5.33 21.32
C ASP A 44 -6.59 4.18 21.47
N ASP A 45 -5.62 4.04 20.56
CA ASP A 45 -4.53 3.07 20.67
C ASP A 45 -3.69 3.35 21.93
N ARG A 46 -3.06 2.30 22.45
CA ARG A 46 -2.28 2.32 23.69
C ARG A 46 -0.98 1.57 23.48
N LYS A 47 0.04 1.92 24.28
CA LYS A 47 1.26 1.13 24.36
C LYS A 47 0.92 -0.34 24.67
N SER A 48 1.49 -1.24 23.88
CA SER A 48 1.36 -2.69 24.03
C SER A 48 2.73 -3.34 24.29
N ASP A 49 2.74 -4.63 24.61
CA ASP A 49 3.98 -5.41 24.78
C ASP A 49 4.79 -5.56 23.45
N LYS A 50 4.18 -5.22 22.31
CA LYS A 50 4.82 -5.16 20.99
C LYS A 50 5.36 -3.78 20.61
N SER A 51 4.93 -2.73 21.32
CA SER A 51 5.28 -1.35 21.01
C SER A 51 6.72 -1.05 21.43
N GLY A 52 7.47 -0.36 20.57
CA GLY A 52 8.89 -0.09 20.80
C GLY A 52 9.17 0.98 21.87
N SER A 53 10.45 1.10 22.24
CA SER A 53 10.99 2.17 23.10
C SER A 53 12.05 3.05 22.42
N SER A 54 12.53 2.63 21.24
CA SER A 54 13.54 3.29 20.40
C SER A 54 13.06 3.34 18.95
N ILE A 55 13.71 4.15 18.13
CA ILE A 55 13.59 4.13 16.68
C ILE A 55 14.90 3.59 16.11
N ASP A 56 14.83 2.48 15.38
CA ASP A 56 15.99 1.84 14.77
C ASP A 56 15.74 1.67 13.27
N LEU A 57 16.43 2.47 12.46
CA LEU A 57 16.30 2.52 11.01
C LEU A 57 17.53 1.89 10.34
N VAL A 58 17.31 1.09 9.31
CA VAL A 58 18.36 0.67 8.36
C VAL A 58 18.17 1.52 7.11
N MET A 59 19.22 2.12 6.56
CA MET A 59 19.08 3.05 5.44
C MET A 59 20.20 2.91 4.42
N ALA A 60 19.86 3.08 3.15
CA ALA A 60 20.79 3.46 2.10
C ALA A 60 21.21 4.92 2.26
N LYS A 61 22.04 5.42 1.34
CA LYS A 61 22.33 6.84 1.16
C LYS A 61 21.40 7.42 0.09
N ASN A 62 21.08 8.70 0.23
CA ASN A 62 20.06 9.44 -0.52
C ASN A 62 18.61 9.02 -0.23
N GLU A 63 18.36 8.36 0.90
CA GLU A 63 17.07 7.73 1.24
C GLU A 63 16.35 8.48 2.35
N PHE A 64 15.02 8.39 2.37
CA PHE A 64 14.17 8.82 3.48
C PHE A 64 13.50 7.60 4.12
N GLU A 65 13.67 7.44 5.43
CA GLU A 65 12.90 6.45 6.20
C GLU A 65 12.14 7.12 7.34
N SER A 66 11.12 6.45 7.85
CA SER A 66 10.20 7.06 8.83
C SER A 66 9.75 6.10 9.94
N ALA A 67 9.47 6.69 11.09
CA ALA A 67 8.90 6.01 12.25
C ALA A 67 8.01 6.99 13.04
N GLN A 68 7.36 6.51 14.10
CA GLN A 68 6.44 7.31 14.90
C GLN A 68 6.84 7.27 16.38
N ILE A 69 6.83 8.43 17.03
CA ILE A 69 6.78 8.53 18.50
C ILE A 69 5.32 8.77 18.88
N CYS A 70 4.77 7.91 19.72
CA CYS A 70 3.38 7.95 20.14
C CYS A 70 3.32 8.38 21.61
N ILE A 71 2.52 9.42 21.90
CA ILE A 71 2.35 9.95 23.26
C ILE A 71 0.88 10.05 23.67
N ARG A 72 0.58 9.56 24.87
CA ARG A 72 -0.76 9.52 25.46
C ARG A 72 -0.68 9.81 26.97
N MET A 73 -1.59 10.63 27.49
CA MET A 73 -1.61 11.01 28.90
C MET A 73 -3.03 10.98 29.52
N PRO A 74 -3.17 10.81 30.84
CA PRO A 74 -4.45 10.89 31.57
C PRO A 74 -5.01 12.32 31.72
N VAL A 75 -4.28 13.32 31.23
CA VAL A 75 -4.55 14.76 31.36
C VAL A 75 -4.45 15.45 30.00
N ASP A 76 -5.11 16.59 29.84
CA ASP A 76 -4.90 17.46 28.68
C ASP A 76 -3.47 18.02 28.73
N PHE A 77 -2.74 17.95 27.62
CA PHE A 77 -1.37 18.46 27.52
C PHE A 77 -1.13 19.16 26.19
N THR A 78 0.00 19.86 26.09
CA THR A 78 0.49 20.41 24.82
C THR A 78 1.89 19.88 24.57
N ILE A 79 2.14 19.34 23.39
CA ILE A 79 3.49 19.10 22.87
C ILE A 79 3.99 20.46 22.38
N LEU A 80 5.03 20.97 23.02
CA LEU A 80 5.54 22.33 22.85
C LEU A 80 6.56 22.41 21.72
N GLU A 81 7.42 21.40 21.62
CA GLU A 81 8.56 21.32 20.71
C GLU A 81 8.97 19.84 20.56
N VAL A 82 9.52 19.46 19.42
CA VAL A 82 10.24 18.19 19.24
C VAL A 82 11.62 18.49 18.68
N THR A 83 12.68 17.99 19.32
CA THR A 83 14.07 18.27 18.93
C THR A 83 14.88 16.99 18.83
N ALA A 84 15.61 16.82 17.73
CA ALA A 84 16.61 15.75 17.59
C ALA A 84 18.03 16.26 17.95
N THR A 85 18.88 15.36 18.46
CA THR A 85 20.32 15.59 18.52
C THR A 85 20.98 15.32 17.16
N ASP A 86 22.22 15.79 16.99
CA ASP A 86 23.08 15.24 15.94
C ASP A 86 23.35 13.76 16.24
N LEU A 87 23.18 12.89 15.24
CA LEU A 87 23.50 11.46 15.40
C LEU A 87 24.98 11.23 15.10
N ARG A 88 25.64 10.38 15.90
CA ARG A 88 27.09 10.18 15.86
C ARG A 88 27.48 8.74 15.53
N CYS A 89 28.44 8.58 14.63
CA CYS A 89 29.12 7.32 14.35
C CYS A 89 30.64 7.56 14.46
N GLY A 90 31.19 7.48 15.68
CA GLY A 90 32.57 7.85 15.95
C GLY A 90 32.80 9.36 15.76
N SER A 91 33.67 9.73 14.82
CA SER A 91 33.87 11.12 14.37
C SER A 91 32.76 11.63 13.46
N GLU A 92 32.05 10.73 12.77
CA GLU A 92 31.08 11.10 11.75
C GLU A 92 29.77 11.57 12.35
N ILE A 93 29.14 12.54 11.69
CA ILE A 93 27.92 13.22 12.16
C ILE A 93 26.87 13.22 11.06
N LEU A 94 25.74 12.56 11.31
CA LEU A 94 24.50 12.82 10.58
C LEU A 94 23.78 13.95 11.32
N LYS A 95 23.79 15.15 10.71
CA LYS A 95 23.26 16.35 11.36
C LYS A 95 21.77 16.27 11.61
N LYS A 96 21.32 16.83 12.73
CA LYS A 96 19.90 16.90 13.12
C LYS A 96 19.00 17.58 12.09
N GLU A 97 19.51 18.45 11.22
CA GLU A 97 18.70 19.10 10.17
C GLU A 97 18.20 18.10 9.11
N ASN A 98 18.74 16.87 9.06
CA ASN A 98 18.20 15.77 8.25
C ASN A 98 17.10 14.97 8.97
N ILE A 99 16.69 15.41 10.17
CA ILE A 99 15.64 14.77 10.98
C ILE A 99 14.50 15.77 11.12
N THR A 100 13.35 15.43 10.54
CA THR A 100 12.15 16.27 10.54
C THR A 100 11.02 15.58 11.29
N TYR A 101 10.10 16.35 11.87
CA TYR A 101 8.89 15.83 12.51
C TYR A 101 7.63 16.50 11.99
N ASN A 102 6.52 15.76 12.03
CA ASN A 102 5.17 16.25 11.76
C ASN A 102 4.19 15.61 12.73
N PHE A 103 3.18 16.35 13.22
CA PHE A 103 2.07 15.72 13.95
C PHE A 103 1.12 15.04 12.96
N VAL A 104 0.75 13.79 13.23
CA VAL A 104 -0.25 13.09 12.42
C VAL A 104 -1.64 13.64 12.75
N GLU A 105 -2.34 14.14 11.75
CA GLU A 105 -3.71 14.64 11.84
C GLU A 105 -4.74 13.54 11.53
N TYR A 106 -5.95 13.73 12.06
CA TYR A 106 -7.04 12.76 11.95
C TYR A 106 -8.24 13.30 11.17
N TYR A 107 -8.71 12.54 10.17
CA TYR A 107 -9.96 12.82 9.45
C TYR A 107 -11.11 11.93 9.91
N TYR A 108 -12.26 12.53 10.20
CA TYR A 108 -13.47 11.78 10.53
C TYR A 108 -14.20 11.30 9.27
N PHE A 109 -14.49 10.00 9.21
CA PHE A 109 -15.29 9.41 8.13
C PHE A 109 -16.59 8.80 8.67
N GLY A 110 -17.72 9.19 8.06
CA GLY A 110 -19.06 8.69 8.40
C GLY A 110 -19.37 7.28 7.86
N LYS A 111 -18.49 6.73 7.02
CA LYS A 111 -18.45 5.34 6.55
C LYS A 111 -17.08 5.03 5.98
N ASN A 112 -16.75 3.73 5.87
CA ASN A 112 -15.65 3.30 5.02
C ASN A 112 -15.96 3.51 3.53
N THR A 113 -14.91 3.49 2.72
CA THR A 113 -14.90 3.26 1.28
C THR A 113 -15.79 2.06 0.94
N GLU A 114 -16.70 2.23 -0.01
CA GLU A 114 -17.75 1.25 -0.31
C GLU A 114 -17.21 -0.08 -0.83
N SER A 115 -16.11 -0.04 -1.60
CA SER A 115 -15.45 -1.22 -2.14
C SER A 115 -14.53 -1.93 -1.14
N LEU A 116 -14.37 -1.44 0.09
CA LEU A 116 -13.38 -1.95 1.05
C LEU A 116 -13.71 -3.36 1.56
N ASN A 117 -12.77 -4.30 1.44
CA ASN A 117 -12.88 -5.61 2.09
C ASN A 117 -12.52 -5.48 3.57
N LYS A 118 -13.40 -5.97 4.46
CA LYS A 118 -13.21 -6.01 5.93
C LYS A 118 -11.90 -6.65 6.37
N MET A 119 -11.39 -7.65 5.64
CA MET A 119 -10.10 -8.31 5.90
C MET A 119 -8.86 -7.45 5.55
N THR A 120 -9.08 -6.26 5.01
CA THR A 120 -8.04 -5.30 4.58
C THR A 120 -8.36 -3.87 5.00
N ALA A 121 -9.36 -3.69 5.85
CA ALA A 121 -9.67 -2.40 6.47
C ALA A 121 -8.77 -2.22 7.71
N VAL A 122 -8.23 -1.02 7.94
CA VAL A 122 -7.55 -0.74 9.23
C VAL A 122 -8.54 -0.69 10.39
N ARG A 123 -9.73 -0.15 10.13
CA ARG A 123 -10.89 -0.12 11.03
C ARG A 123 -12.18 -0.17 10.22
N PHE A 124 -13.28 -0.57 10.86
CA PHE A 124 -14.58 -0.67 10.22
C PHE A 124 -15.62 0.18 10.94
N GLY A 125 -16.39 0.96 10.18
CA GLY A 125 -17.41 1.88 10.69
C GLY A 125 -16.95 3.34 10.72
N GLN A 126 -17.59 4.11 11.62
CA GLN A 126 -17.35 5.54 11.78
C GLN A 126 -16.19 5.78 12.74
N ASP A 127 -15.13 6.44 12.27
CA ASP A 127 -13.96 6.75 13.11
C ASP A 127 -13.14 7.91 12.54
N TYR A 128 -12.10 8.29 13.29
CA TYR A 128 -11.08 9.28 12.98
C TYR A 128 -9.81 8.56 12.53
N TYR A 129 -9.48 8.63 11.24
CA TYR A 129 -8.37 7.91 10.63
C TYR A 129 -7.14 8.84 10.51
N PRO A 130 -5.93 8.36 10.87
CA PRO A 130 -4.69 9.13 10.72
C PRO A 130 -4.34 9.27 9.23
N ASP A 131 -3.97 10.47 8.78
CA ASP A 131 -3.45 10.62 7.41
C ASP A 131 -2.50 11.81 7.19
N ALA A 132 -2.96 13.04 7.38
CA ALA A 132 -2.18 14.23 7.01
C ALA A 132 -1.03 14.49 7.99
N LEU A 133 0.09 15.00 7.47
CA LEU A 133 1.26 15.38 8.25
C LEU A 133 1.25 16.90 8.44
N SER A 134 1.04 17.34 9.68
CA SER A 134 0.87 18.77 10.01
C SER A 134 2.18 19.55 9.95
N ASN A 135 2.10 20.80 9.48
CA ASN A 135 3.21 21.77 9.54
C ASN A 135 3.27 22.53 10.89
N GLU A 136 2.34 22.29 11.80
CA GLU A 136 2.34 22.93 13.13
C GLU A 136 3.51 22.45 13.99
N LEU A 137 4.24 23.38 14.61
CA LEU A 137 5.40 23.06 15.47
C LEU A 137 5.01 22.61 16.89
N SER A 138 3.76 22.86 17.31
CA SER A 138 3.20 22.48 18.61
C SER A 138 1.76 21.99 18.45
N VAL A 139 1.29 21.06 19.29
CA VAL A 139 -0.10 20.55 19.23
C VAL A 139 -0.69 20.35 20.63
N LYS A 140 -1.99 20.68 20.78
CA LYS A 140 -2.76 20.41 22.00
C LYS A 140 -3.40 19.02 21.90
N VAL A 141 -3.08 18.16 22.85
CA VAL A 141 -3.57 16.78 22.91
C VAL A 141 -4.56 16.66 24.07
N LYS A 142 -5.71 16.06 23.80
CA LYS A 142 -6.73 15.80 24.82
C LYS A 142 -6.29 14.65 25.71
N LYS A 143 -6.70 14.66 26.98
CA LYS A 143 -6.57 13.50 27.85
C LYS A 143 -7.13 12.26 27.16
N ASP A 144 -6.51 11.11 27.43
CA ASP A 144 -6.92 9.84 26.86
C ASP A 144 -6.99 9.81 25.33
N THR A 145 -6.22 10.68 24.67
CA THR A 145 -5.99 10.69 23.23
C THR A 145 -4.52 10.45 22.96
N THR A 146 -4.23 9.56 22.02
CA THR A 146 -2.89 9.29 21.50
C THR A 146 -2.60 10.26 20.36
N GLN A 147 -1.43 10.92 20.42
CA GLN A 147 -0.91 11.75 19.35
C GLN A 147 0.36 11.09 18.79
N PRO A 148 0.35 10.66 17.52
CA PRO A 148 1.55 10.23 16.82
C PRO A 148 2.33 11.44 16.32
N ILE A 149 3.65 11.38 16.46
CA ILE A 149 4.63 12.30 15.92
C ILE A 149 5.40 11.52 14.86
N TRP A 150 5.16 11.83 13.60
CA TRP A 150 5.85 11.21 12.48
C TRP A 150 7.27 11.78 12.39
N ILE A 151 8.27 10.93 12.54
CA ILE A 151 9.69 11.25 12.40
C ILE A 151 10.14 10.77 11.03
N THR A 152 10.76 11.65 10.25
CA THR A 152 11.43 11.29 8.99
C THR A 152 12.91 11.63 9.08
N VAL A 153 13.76 10.65 8.79
CA VAL A 153 15.21 10.81 8.66
C VAL A 153 15.57 10.78 7.18
N TYR A 154 16.46 11.67 6.75
CA TYR A 154 17.12 11.64 5.44
C TYR A 154 18.61 11.31 5.61
N THR A 155 19.16 10.51 4.71
CA THR A 155 20.61 10.25 4.61
C THR A 155 21.17 10.95 3.37
N PRO A 156 21.93 12.06 3.49
CA PRO A 156 22.63 12.64 2.34
C PRO A 156 23.54 11.63 1.62
N LYS A 157 23.72 11.78 0.30
CA LYS A 157 24.58 10.90 -0.54
C LYS A 157 25.99 10.67 0.03
N GLU A 158 26.58 11.70 0.61
CA GLU A 158 27.94 11.70 1.15
C GLU A 158 28.03 11.11 2.58
N THR A 159 26.92 10.64 3.16
CA THR A 159 26.91 10.09 4.52
C THR A 159 27.79 8.84 4.57
N VAL A 160 28.81 8.86 5.42
CA VAL A 160 29.70 7.71 5.63
C VAL A 160 28.90 6.56 6.21
N LYS A 161 29.14 5.33 5.75
CA LYS A 161 28.45 4.14 6.28
C LYS A 161 28.76 3.92 7.77
N GLY A 162 27.79 3.45 8.53
CA GLY A 162 27.95 3.19 9.95
C GLY A 162 26.65 3.27 10.74
N LEU A 163 26.74 2.95 12.04
CA LEU A 163 25.62 3.04 12.97
C LEU A 163 25.68 4.38 13.72
N TYR A 164 24.86 5.31 13.27
CA TYR A 164 24.69 6.61 13.91
C TYR A 164 23.71 6.51 15.06
N LYS A 165 24.04 7.13 16.20
CA LYS A 165 23.16 7.15 17.39
C LYS A 165 22.96 8.56 17.93
N GLY A 166 21.76 8.81 18.41
CA GLY A 166 21.36 10.03 19.09
C GLY A 166 19.96 9.89 19.69
N GLU A 167 19.29 11.00 19.92
CA GLU A 167 18.07 11.08 20.73
C GLU A 167 17.07 12.06 20.11
N ILE A 168 15.78 11.78 20.28
CA ILE A 168 14.68 12.72 20.03
C ILE A 168 14.02 13.06 21.36
N VAL A 169 13.91 14.35 21.65
CA VAL A 169 13.25 14.87 22.85
C VAL A 169 11.91 15.51 22.47
N VAL A 170 10.83 14.98 23.03
CA VAL A 170 9.47 15.50 22.93
C VAL A 170 9.18 16.32 24.18
N LYS A 171 9.14 17.65 24.04
CA LYS A 171 8.88 18.55 25.16
C LYS A 171 7.40 18.80 25.33
N THR A 172 6.88 18.69 26.55
CA THR A 172 5.45 18.87 26.80
C THR A 172 5.19 19.73 28.04
N THR A 173 3.95 20.19 28.18
CA THR A 173 3.48 20.85 29.41
C THR A 173 3.47 19.94 30.65
N GLN A 174 3.78 18.64 30.54
CA GLN A 174 3.81 17.67 31.64
C GLN A 174 5.20 17.05 31.88
N GLY A 175 6.21 17.48 31.12
CA GLY A 175 7.57 16.95 31.16
C GLY A 175 8.15 16.72 29.77
N ASP A 176 9.45 16.44 29.73
CA ASP A 176 10.19 16.12 28.51
C ASP A 176 10.41 14.60 28.43
N TYR A 177 10.24 14.02 27.25
CA TYR A 177 10.36 12.58 27.02
C TYR A 177 11.39 12.30 25.91
N THR A 178 12.42 11.53 26.24
CA THR A 178 13.48 11.14 25.30
C THR A 178 13.20 9.78 24.68
N VAL A 179 13.49 9.64 23.40
CA VAL A 179 13.44 8.39 22.63
C VAL A 179 14.78 8.23 21.89
N ASP A 180 15.43 7.08 22.05
CA ASP A 180 16.68 6.77 21.35
C ASP A 180 16.44 6.60 19.85
N LEU A 181 17.37 7.10 19.02
CA LEU A 181 17.36 6.95 17.57
C LEU A 181 18.68 6.34 17.09
N SER A 182 18.61 5.17 16.48
CA SER A 182 19.70 4.53 15.72
C SER A 182 19.43 4.58 14.22
N VAL A 183 20.46 4.88 13.42
CA VAL A 183 20.41 4.84 11.95
C VAL A 183 21.62 4.06 11.41
N GLU A 184 21.38 2.87 10.86
CA GLU A 184 22.38 2.04 10.18
C GLU A 184 22.49 2.44 8.70
N VAL A 185 23.42 3.34 8.39
CA VAL A 185 23.69 3.78 7.02
C VAL A 185 24.57 2.75 6.30
N ASN A 186 24.05 2.18 5.22
CA ASN A 186 24.68 1.16 4.39
C ASN A 186 25.38 1.78 3.17
N ASP A 187 26.30 1.04 2.55
CA ASP A 187 27.17 1.53 1.48
C ASP A 187 26.54 1.44 0.07
N THR A 188 25.27 1.80 -0.03
CA THR A 188 24.51 1.83 -1.29
C THR A 188 23.82 3.18 -1.45
N VAL A 189 23.71 3.68 -2.68
CA VAL A 189 23.21 5.04 -2.97
C VAL A 189 22.04 4.92 -3.93
N ILE A 190 20.85 5.37 -3.53
CA ILE A 190 19.72 5.46 -4.45
C ILE A 190 19.83 6.72 -5.34
N PRO A 191 19.46 6.65 -6.64
CA PRO A 191 19.52 7.79 -7.55
C PRO A 191 18.56 8.90 -7.12
N ASP A 192 18.83 10.12 -7.59
CA ASP A 192 17.89 11.23 -7.46
C ASP A 192 16.59 10.95 -8.25
N PRO A 193 15.46 11.62 -7.94
CA PRO A 193 14.18 11.36 -8.58
C PRO A 193 14.17 11.49 -10.11
N ASP A 194 14.96 12.41 -10.67
CA ASP A 194 15.13 12.61 -12.12
C ASP A 194 15.93 11.46 -12.78
N GLN A 195 16.86 10.86 -12.03
CA GLN A 195 17.69 9.73 -12.46
C GLN A 195 17.11 8.36 -12.04
N ALA A 196 15.95 8.33 -11.38
CA ALA A 196 15.27 7.12 -10.89
C ALA A 196 15.01 6.09 -11.99
N ALA A 197 14.98 4.81 -11.65
CA ALA A 197 14.48 3.76 -12.54
C ALA A 197 12.95 3.68 -12.53
N TYR A 198 12.30 4.09 -11.44
CA TYR A 198 10.85 4.08 -11.29
C TYR A 198 10.22 5.44 -11.63
N GLU A 199 9.12 5.43 -12.38
CA GLU A 199 8.35 6.62 -12.77
C GLU A 199 7.04 6.72 -11.97
N ILE A 200 6.80 7.81 -11.25
CA ILE A 200 5.53 8.04 -10.52
C ILE A 200 4.84 9.29 -11.03
N LEU A 201 3.66 9.08 -11.63
CA LEU A 201 2.74 10.13 -12.05
C LEU A 201 1.58 10.22 -11.06
N MET A 202 1.54 11.28 -10.25
CA MET A 202 0.33 11.67 -9.53
C MET A 202 -0.15 13.02 -10.05
N TRP A 203 -1.36 13.09 -10.60
CA TRP A 203 -1.83 14.32 -11.26
C TRP A 203 -1.96 15.46 -10.25
N GLN A 204 -1.09 16.47 -10.41
CA GLN A 204 -0.97 17.61 -9.50
C GLN A 204 -1.94 18.74 -9.81
N LEU A 205 -2.53 18.81 -11.02
CA LEU A 205 -3.69 19.66 -11.34
C LEU A 205 -3.59 21.15 -10.89
N ILE A 206 -2.38 21.70 -10.81
CA ILE A 206 -2.07 22.97 -10.12
C ILE A 206 -2.80 24.17 -10.74
N ILE A 207 -3.02 24.15 -12.05
CA ILE A 207 -3.60 25.24 -12.84
C ILE A 207 -4.93 24.79 -13.49
N GLY A 208 -6.05 24.98 -12.78
CA GLY A 208 -7.40 24.71 -13.30
C GLY A 208 -8.04 23.40 -12.84
N SER A 209 -9.14 23.01 -13.50
CA SER A 209 -9.92 21.81 -13.17
C SER A 209 -9.50 20.61 -14.00
N GLY A 210 -8.86 19.62 -13.37
CA GLY A 210 -8.31 18.44 -14.07
C GLY A 210 -9.30 17.54 -14.82
N PHE A 211 -10.60 17.79 -14.74
CA PHE A 211 -11.63 17.10 -15.51
C PHE A 211 -12.74 18.07 -15.91
N GLY A 212 -13.05 18.14 -17.21
CA GLY A 212 -14.19 18.88 -17.75
C GLY A 212 -13.82 19.99 -18.74
N LYS A 213 -14.80 20.86 -19.00
CA LYS A 213 -14.64 22.00 -19.91
C LYS A 213 -13.62 23.00 -19.36
N THR A 214 -12.62 23.33 -20.16
CA THR A 214 -11.75 24.48 -19.88
C THR A 214 -12.40 25.72 -20.48
N THR A 215 -12.86 26.64 -19.64
CA THR A 215 -13.29 27.99 -20.04
C THR A 215 -12.40 29.01 -19.34
N ALA A 216 -12.51 30.30 -19.71
CA ALA A 216 -11.86 31.38 -18.95
C ALA A 216 -12.31 31.43 -17.47
N ASP A 217 -13.48 30.87 -17.14
CA ASP A 217 -14.00 30.77 -15.76
C ASP A 217 -13.53 29.49 -15.01
N SER A 218 -12.61 28.71 -15.59
CA SER A 218 -12.05 27.48 -14.97
C SER A 218 -11.34 27.73 -13.62
N HIS A 219 -11.04 29.00 -13.30
CA HIS A 219 -10.58 29.48 -12.01
C HIS A 219 -11.43 29.03 -10.80
N THR A 220 -12.72 28.71 -11.00
CA THR A 220 -13.64 28.28 -9.93
C THR A 220 -13.25 26.95 -9.26
N ASN A 221 -12.53 26.09 -9.99
CA ASN A 221 -12.10 24.76 -9.55
C ASN A 221 -10.57 24.61 -9.47
N ASP A 222 -9.82 25.67 -9.77
CA ASP A 222 -8.38 25.73 -9.57
C ASP A 222 -8.03 25.52 -8.08
N PRO A 223 -7.17 24.55 -7.72
CA PRO A 223 -6.96 24.17 -6.33
C PRO A 223 -6.30 25.27 -5.50
N ILE A 224 -5.40 26.07 -6.09
CA ILE A 224 -4.69 27.13 -5.38
C ILE A 224 -5.59 28.37 -5.24
N VAL A 225 -6.25 28.81 -6.32
CA VAL A 225 -7.20 29.93 -6.26
C VAL A 225 -8.33 29.62 -5.28
N ARG A 226 -8.86 28.39 -5.28
CA ARG A 226 -9.95 27.99 -4.38
C ARG A 226 -9.54 28.04 -2.90
N ASN A 227 -8.38 27.49 -2.53
CA ASN A 227 -8.00 27.27 -1.13
C ASN A 227 -7.15 28.40 -0.51
N TYR A 228 -6.39 29.16 -1.32
CA TYR A 228 -5.45 30.19 -0.84
C TYR A 228 -5.80 31.61 -1.32
N LYS A 229 -6.63 31.73 -2.37
CA LYS A 229 -6.94 33.01 -3.04
C LYS A 229 -5.72 33.67 -3.71
N PHE A 230 -4.69 32.89 -4.07
CA PHE A 230 -3.55 33.42 -4.80
C PHE A 230 -3.86 33.42 -6.30
N GLU A 231 -3.64 34.56 -6.94
CA GLU A 231 -3.68 34.70 -8.38
C GLU A 231 -2.45 34.00 -9.01
N ARG A 232 -2.66 33.25 -10.10
CA ARG A 232 -1.59 32.49 -10.78
C ARG A 232 -0.45 33.42 -11.18
N TRP A 233 0.76 32.87 -11.29
CA TRP A 233 1.96 33.57 -11.78
C TRP A 233 2.45 34.74 -10.90
N THR A 234 1.76 35.08 -9.81
CA THR A 234 2.26 36.03 -8.81
C THR A 234 3.39 35.41 -7.97
N PRO A 235 4.29 36.21 -7.36
CA PRO A 235 5.37 35.67 -6.53
C PRO A 235 4.88 34.74 -5.41
N ARG A 236 3.78 35.10 -4.73
CA ARG A 236 3.19 34.28 -3.66
C ARG A 236 2.55 32.97 -4.16
N TRP A 237 2.11 32.93 -5.41
CA TRP A 237 1.69 31.69 -6.06
C TRP A 237 2.92 30.81 -6.35
N TRP A 238 3.99 31.39 -6.88
CA TRP A 238 5.26 30.69 -7.11
C TRP A 238 5.90 30.16 -5.83
N GLU A 239 5.84 30.88 -4.70
CA GLU A 239 6.29 30.40 -3.38
C GLU A 239 5.56 29.10 -2.95
N LEU A 240 4.25 29.02 -3.17
CA LEU A 240 3.46 27.82 -2.86
C LEU A 240 3.74 26.68 -3.86
N VAL A 241 3.96 27.02 -5.14
CA VAL A 241 4.33 26.05 -6.17
C VAL A 241 5.76 25.51 -5.95
N GLU A 242 6.67 26.29 -5.34
CA GLU A 242 7.97 25.78 -4.88
C GLU A 242 7.80 24.75 -3.76
N ASP A 243 6.98 25.01 -2.74
CA ASP A 243 6.71 24.03 -1.67
C ASP A 243 6.11 22.74 -2.26
N ILE A 244 5.18 22.84 -3.23
CA ILE A 244 4.63 21.68 -3.95
C ILE A 244 5.71 20.93 -4.73
N ALA A 245 6.56 21.62 -5.49
CA ALA A 245 7.65 21.01 -6.25
C ALA A 245 8.67 20.32 -5.33
N LEU A 246 9.02 20.94 -4.20
CA LEU A 246 9.90 20.34 -3.20
C LEU A 246 9.25 19.10 -2.54
N LYS A 247 7.93 19.09 -2.30
CA LYS A 247 7.23 17.87 -1.86
C LYS A 247 7.22 16.78 -2.94
N MET A 248 7.05 17.13 -4.21
CA MET A 248 7.13 16.17 -5.32
C MET A 248 8.53 15.53 -5.36
N LYS A 249 9.59 16.34 -5.32
CA LYS A 249 10.98 15.88 -5.27
C LYS A 249 11.24 14.97 -4.07
N SER A 250 10.87 15.39 -2.86
CA SER A 250 11.10 14.62 -1.63
C SER A 250 10.22 13.38 -1.49
N HIS A 251 9.24 13.17 -2.38
CA HIS A 251 8.39 11.97 -2.42
C HIS A 251 8.51 11.21 -3.75
N ARG A 252 9.54 11.54 -4.56
CA ARG A 252 9.86 10.89 -5.84
C ARG A 252 8.71 10.90 -6.87
N LEU A 253 7.86 11.92 -6.81
CA LEU A 253 6.82 12.20 -7.82
C LEU A 253 7.48 12.85 -9.05
N ASN A 254 8.18 12.03 -9.83
CA ASN A 254 9.11 12.47 -10.86
C ASN A 254 8.50 12.60 -12.27
N VAL A 255 7.20 12.33 -12.45
CA VAL A 255 6.50 12.61 -13.71
C VAL A 255 5.63 13.87 -13.55
N LEU A 256 5.90 14.90 -14.32
CA LEU A 256 5.14 16.16 -14.30
C LEU A 256 3.94 16.07 -15.23
N PHE A 257 2.71 16.23 -14.71
CA PHE A 257 1.52 16.37 -15.57
C PHE A 257 1.42 17.80 -16.10
N VAL A 258 1.38 17.99 -17.42
CA VAL A 258 1.47 19.30 -18.07
C VAL A 258 0.14 19.65 -18.73
N GLN A 259 -0.59 20.59 -18.12
CA GLN A 259 -1.88 21.10 -18.61
C GLN A 259 -1.69 22.07 -19.79
N THR A 260 -1.23 21.54 -20.92
CA THR A 260 -0.76 22.26 -22.12
C THR A 260 -1.69 23.39 -22.57
N VAL A 261 -2.97 23.10 -22.77
CA VAL A 261 -3.95 24.07 -23.28
C VAL A 261 -4.13 25.24 -22.31
N GLN A 262 -4.17 24.98 -20.99
CA GLN A 262 -4.26 26.04 -19.99
C GLN A 262 -2.99 26.90 -19.96
N LEU A 263 -1.80 26.30 -20.14
CA LEU A 263 -0.53 27.03 -20.23
C LEU A 263 -0.48 27.93 -21.47
N LEU A 264 -1.00 27.46 -22.61
CA LEU A 264 -1.12 28.27 -23.83
C LEU A 264 -2.11 29.43 -23.68
N ILE A 265 -3.20 29.25 -22.93
CA ILE A 265 -4.18 30.31 -22.62
C ILE A 265 -3.57 31.33 -21.68
N ASP A 266 -2.93 30.89 -20.59
CA ASP A 266 -2.27 31.78 -19.62
C ASP A 266 -1.05 32.51 -20.23
N GLY A 267 -0.45 31.95 -21.29
CA GLY A 267 0.54 32.61 -22.15
C GLY A 267 -0.06 33.61 -23.16
N GLY A 268 -1.38 33.66 -23.34
CA GLY A 268 -2.03 34.56 -24.29
C GLY A 268 -1.94 34.12 -25.75
N SER A 269 -2.00 32.81 -26.01
CA SER A 269 -2.13 32.28 -27.38
C SER A 269 -3.45 32.72 -28.03
N THR A 270 -3.44 32.95 -29.35
CA THR A 270 -4.60 33.52 -30.07
C THR A 270 -4.97 32.75 -31.34
N LEU A 271 -6.20 32.95 -31.81
CA LEU A 271 -6.70 32.51 -33.12
C LEU A 271 -7.05 33.76 -33.96
N ASP A 272 -6.50 33.85 -35.17
CA ASP A 272 -6.76 34.97 -36.10
C ASP A 272 -7.99 34.74 -37.02
N GLU A 273 -8.27 35.72 -37.89
CA GLU A 273 -9.44 35.72 -38.78
C GLU A 273 -9.32 34.74 -39.95
N ASP A 274 -8.10 34.35 -40.29
CA ASP A 274 -7.80 33.35 -41.32
C ASP A 274 -7.87 31.90 -40.76
N GLY A 275 -8.18 31.75 -39.46
CA GLY A 275 -8.28 30.47 -38.78
C GLY A 275 -6.94 29.89 -38.33
N LYS A 276 -5.88 30.71 -38.28
CA LYS A 276 -4.53 30.30 -37.88
C LYS A 276 -4.28 30.59 -36.39
N TYR A 277 -3.67 29.62 -35.71
CA TYR A 277 -3.26 29.75 -34.32
C TYR A 277 -1.87 30.38 -34.19
N HIS A 278 -1.73 31.24 -33.20
CA HIS A 278 -0.46 31.83 -32.77
C HIS A 278 -0.20 31.38 -31.33
N PHE A 279 0.58 30.30 -31.19
CA PHE A 279 0.88 29.70 -29.90
C PHE A 279 1.97 30.50 -29.16
N ASN A 280 1.73 30.83 -27.89
CA ASN A 280 2.70 31.44 -27.00
C ASN A 280 3.10 30.43 -25.91
N TRP A 281 4.29 29.87 -26.05
CA TRP A 281 4.85 28.86 -25.14
C TRP A 281 5.47 29.44 -23.86
N SER A 282 5.51 30.75 -23.65
CA SER A 282 6.20 31.37 -22.51
C SER A 282 5.80 30.79 -21.14
N LYS A 283 4.50 30.63 -20.85
CA LYS A 283 4.03 30.01 -19.61
C LYS A 283 4.22 28.49 -19.58
N PHE A 284 4.20 27.83 -20.72
CA PHE A 284 4.50 26.40 -20.83
C PHE A 284 5.96 26.12 -20.44
N ASP A 285 6.89 26.93 -20.98
CA ASP A 285 8.31 26.87 -20.67
C ASP A 285 8.60 27.24 -19.20
N GLU A 286 8.10 28.39 -18.72
CA GLU A 286 8.29 28.86 -17.34
C GLU A 286 7.82 27.81 -16.32
N TYR A 287 6.70 27.13 -16.59
CA TYR A 287 6.18 26.06 -15.74
C TYR A 287 7.03 24.79 -15.77
N ILE A 288 7.42 24.31 -16.94
CA ILE A 288 8.22 23.07 -17.05
C ILE A 288 9.63 23.28 -16.48
N GLU A 289 10.30 24.38 -16.82
CA GLU A 289 11.66 24.68 -16.36
C GLU A 289 11.73 24.81 -14.84
N PHE A 290 10.75 25.48 -14.23
CA PHE A 290 10.63 25.56 -12.77
C PHE A 290 10.53 24.18 -12.11
N PHE A 291 9.70 23.29 -12.66
CA PHE A 291 9.54 21.94 -12.11
C PHE A 291 10.74 21.02 -12.41
N MET A 292 11.46 21.22 -13.52
CA MET A 292 12.74 20.55 -13.75
C MET A 292 13.79 20.98 -12.72
N GLU A 293 13.90 22.28 -12.42
CA GLU A 293 14.86 22.79 -11.41
C GLU A 293 14.51 22.34 -9.98
N LYS A 294 13.26 22.53 -9.55
CA LYS A 294 12.83 22.33 -8.16
C LYS A 294 12.26 20.95 -7.87
N GLY A 295 11.59 20.34 -8.84
CA GLY A 295 10.70 19.17 -8.66
C GLY A 295 11.35 17.80 -8.82
N GLY A 296 12.58 17.70 -9.34
CA GLY A 296 13.22 16.40 -9.60
C GLY A 296 12.51 15.62 -10.71
N VAL A 297 12.08 16.32 -11.76
CA VAL A 297 11.31 15.75 -12.86
C VAL A 297 12.21 14.89 -13.76
N LYS A 298 11.78 13.64 -13.96
CA LYS A 298 12.34 12.65 -14.88
C LYS A 298 11.68 12.69 -16.25
N SER A 299 10.35 12.83 -16.28
CA SER A 299 9.57 12.79 -17.51
C SER A 299 8.30 13.65 -17.44
N LEU A 300 7.74 13.97 -18.59
CA LEU A 300 6.63 14.89 -18.78
C LEU A 300 5.44 14.11 -19.35
N ALA A 301 4.27 14.26 -18.74
CA ALA A 301 3.01 13.70 -19.22
C ALA A 301 2.10 14.83 -19.71
N GLY A 302 1.93 14.95 -21.03
CA GLY A 302 1.07 15.94 -21.65
C GLY A 302 -0.41 15.65 -21.41
N TYR A 303 -1.18 16.63 -20.94
CA TYR A 303 -2.61 16.50 -20.68
C TYR A 303 -3.40 15.98 -21.89
N MET A 304 -4.43 15.18 -21.60
CA MET A 304 -5.30 14.51 -22.57
C MET A 304 -5.89 15.46 -23.63
N MET A 305 -5.76 15.07 -24.91
CA MET A 305 -6.26 15.86 -26.04
C MET A 305 -7.79 15.84 -26.18
N THR A 306 -8.45 14.75 -25.79
CA THR A 306 -9.91 14.67 -25.69
C THR A 306 -10.35 14.26 -24.28
N THR A 307 -11.53 14.71 -23.90
CA THR A 307 -12.13 14.54 -22.58
C THR A 307 -13.51 13.88 -22.68
N ALA A 308 -14.09 13.50 -21.53
CA ALA A 308 -15.38 12.83 -21.46
C ALA A 308 -16.49 13.55 -22.26
N GLY A 309 -17.31 12.79 -23.00
CA GLY A 309 -18.30 13.34 -23.92
C GLY A 309 -17.70 13.79 -25.27
N SER A 310 -16.52 13.28 -25.62
CA SER A 310 -15.91 13.44 -26.95
C SER A 310 -15.60 14.92 -27.24
N GLN A 311 -15.07 15.60 -26.21
CA GLN A 311 -14.85 17.05 -26.15
C GLN A 311 -13.36 17.42 -26.14
N VAL A 312 -12.98 18.36 -27.00
CA VAL A 312 -11.63 18.91 -27.15
C VAL A 312 -11.63 20.34 -26.62
N ASN A 313 -10.74 20.66 -25.68
CA ASN A 313 -10.56 22.03 -25.21
C ASN A 313 -9.68 22.79 -26.22
N VAL A 314 -10.21 23.89 -26.78
CA VAL A 314 -9.55 24.64 -27.87
C VAL A 314 -9.66 26.14 -27.64
N ILE A 315 -8.82 26.90 -28.34
CA ILE A 315 -8.95 28.37 -28.44
C ILE A 315 -9.89 28.67 -29.61
N LEU A 316 -10.88 29.54 -29.42
CA LEU A 316 -11.86 29.97 -30.42
C LEU A 316 -11.83 31.50 -30.57
N ARG A 317 -12.54 32.05 -31.57
CA ARG A 317 -12.91 33.47 -31.62
C ARG A 317 -14.39 33.62 -31.27
N ASN A 318 -14.73 34.57 -30.41
CA ASN A 318 -16.13 34.95 -30.18
C ASN A 318 -16.67 35.87 -31.30
N GLY A 319 -17.97 36.19 -31.26
CA GLY A 319 -18.62 37.05 -32.26
C GLY A 319 -18.09 38.49 -32.37
N ASN A 320 -17.22 38.92 -31.45
CA ASN A 320 -16.53 40.21 -31.47
C ASN A 320 -15.07 40.09 -31.94
N GLY A 321 -14.63 38.92 -32.42
CA GLY A 321 -13.25 38.68 -32.88
C GLY A 321 -12.21 38.49 -31.76
N VAL A 322 -12.64 38.38 -30.50
CA VAL A 322 -11.72 38.17 -29.36
C VAL A 322 -11.49 36.68 -29.15
N SER A 323 -10.24 36.27 -28.91
CA SER A 323 -9.92 34.88 -28.57
C SER A 323 -10.51 34.48 -27.21
N ILE A 324 -11.14 33.31 -27.15
CA ILE A 324 -11.76 32.72 -25.97
C ILE A 324 -11.39 31.22 -25.87
N THR A 325 -11.77 30.56 -24.78
CA THR A 325 -11.62 29.10 -24.63
C THR A 325 -12.98 28.47 -24.37
N ASP A 326 -13.29 27.39 -25.08
CA ASP A 326 -14.41 26.48 -24.81
C ASP A 326 -14.03 25.07 -25.30
N SER A 327 -14.91 24.11 -25.06
CA SER A 327 -14.82 22.76 -25.60
C SER A 327 -15.71 22.60 -26.83
N VAL A 328 -15.16 22.01 -27.88
CA VAL A 328 -15.88 21.59 -29.09
C VAL A 328 -15.92 20.07 -29.19
N SER A 329 -16.87 19.51 -29.96
CA SER A 329 -16.81 18.08 -30.29
C SER A 329 -15.55 17.77 -31.10
N ILE A 330 -14.89 16.66 -30.80
CA ILE A 330 -13.78 16.11 -31.59
C ILE A 330 -14.15 15.84 -33.07
N GLN A 331 -15.44 15.74 -33.39
CA GLN A 331 -15.95 15.55 -34.75
C GLN A 331 -16.23 16.89 -35.49
N SER A 332 -15.86 18.03 -34.89
CA SER A 332 -16.05 19.37 -35.46
C SER A 332 -14.87 19.82 -36.34
N LYS A 333 -15.12 20.78 -37.24
CA LYS A 333 -14.06 21.39 -38.07
C LYS A 333 -13.09 22.22 -37.25
N GLU A 334 -13.57 22.78 -36.15
CA GLU A 334 -12.83 23.53 -35.16
C GLU A 334 -11.80 22.64 -34.47
N ALA A 335 -12.18 21.41 -34.10
CA ALA A 335 -11.26 20.40 -33.59
C ALA A 335 -10.23 19.95 -34.63
N ASP A 336 -10.68 19.65 -35.87
CA ASP A 336 -9.75 19.28 -36.96
C ASP A 336 -8.73 20.39 -37.23
N ASN A 337 -9.16 21.66 -37.29
CA ASN A 337 -8.29 22.82 -37.47
C ASN A 337 -7.34 23.03 -36.28
N TRP A 338 -7.77 22.73 -35.06
CA TRP A 338 -6.89 22.73 -33.88
C TRP A 338 -5.80 21.67 -34.03
N PHE A 339 -6.16 20.40 -34.30
CA PHE A 339 -5.18 19.31 -34.33
C PHE A 339 -4.11 19.45 -35.41
N VAL A 340 -4.49 19.87 -36.63
CA VAL A 340 -3.53 20.06 -37.74
C VAL A 340 -2.52 21.19 -37.51
N GLN A 341 -2.75 22.08 -36.53
CA GLN A 341 -1.85 23.17 -36.17
C GLN A 341 -1.15 22.93 -34.82
N TYR A 342 -1.88 22.52 -33.79
CA TYR A 342 -1.39 22.33 -32.42
C TYR A 342 -0.42 21.15 -32.30
N ILE A 343 -0.74 19.99 -32.88
CA ILE A 343 0.10 18.78 -32.76
C ILE A 343 1.50 18.99 -33.37
N PRO A 344 1.65 19.46 -34.63
CA PRO A 344 2.98 19.72 -35.17
C PRO A 344 3.69 20.89 -34.46
N ALA A 345 2.97 21.92 -33.98
CA ALA A 345 3.58 23.02 -33.24
C ALA A 345 4.13 22.57 -31.88
N LEU A 346 3.39 21.74 -31.13
CA LEU A 346 3.87 21.13 -29.89
C LEU A 346 5.08 20.22 -30.17
N TYR A 347 5.01 19.40 -31.22
CA TYR A 347 6.07 18.47 -31.60
C TYR A 347 7.39 19.18 -31.91
N GLU A 348 7.36 20.22 -32.74
CA GLU A 348 8.56 21.01 -33.04
C GLU A 348 9.06 21.80 -31.83
N HIS A 349 8.17 22.41 -31.02
CA HIS A 349 8.57 23.08 -29.78
C HIS A 349 9.26 22.13 -28.80
N LEU A 350 8.72 20.92 -28.60
CA LEU A 350 9.34 19.89 -27.77
C LEU A 350 10.71 19.42 -28.32
N LYS A 351 10.93 19.47 -29.64
CA LYS A 351 12.23 19.19 -30.25
C LYS A 351 13.22 20.34 -30.03
N GLU A 352 12.78 21.58 -30.23
CA GLU A 352 13.58 22.80 -29.99
C GLU A 352 14.05 22.91 -28.54
N LYS A 353 13.17 22.58 -27.57
CA LYS A 353 13.52 22.50 -26.13
C LYS A 353 14.32 21.24 -25.75
N GLY A 354 14.43 20.26 -26.65
CA GLY A 354 15.06 18.96 -26.39
C GLY A 354 14.23 18.02 -25.51
N TRP A 355 12.98 18.35 -25.19
CA TRP A 355 12.10 17.62 -24.27
C TRP A 355 11.35 16.45 -24.88
N LEU A 356 11.30 16.31 -26.22
CA LEU A 356 10.56 15.24 -26.89
C LEU A 356 10.88 13.83 -26.34
N HIS A 357 12.14 13.53 -26.05
CA HIS A 357 12.59 12.22 -25.60
C HIS A 357 12.09 11.81 -24.19
N ILE A 358 11.69 12.79 -23.37
CA ILE A 358 11.11 12.63 -22.03
C ILE A 358 9.61 12.96 -21.98
N TRP A 359 9.00 13.29 -23.12
CA TRP A 359 7.56 13.57 -23.23
C TRP A 359 6.76 12.31 -23.57
N VAL A 360 5.62 12.15 -22.90
CA VAL A 360 4.57 11.20 -23.24
C VAL A 360 3.27 11.97 -23.35
N GLN A 361 2.58 11.85 -24.48
CA GLN A 361 1.33 12.54 -24.74
C GLN A 361 0.15 11.61 -24.39
N ASN A 362 -0.62 11.98 -23.37
CA ASN A 362 -1.93 11.35 -23.14
C ASN A 362 -2.89 11.81 -24.24
N LEU A 363 -3.62 10.90 -24.87
CA LEU A 363 -4.64 11.25 -25.86
C LEU A 363 -6.03 11.32 -25.24
N ARG A 364 -6.34 10.39 -24.33
CA ARG A 364 -7.64 10.27 -23.67
C ARG A 364 -7.56 9.39 -22.42
N ASP A 365 -8.15 9.86 -21.32
CA ASP A 365 -8.39 9.05 -20.13
C ASP A 365 -9.40 7.89 -20.40
N GLU A 366 -8.98 6.65 -20.13
CA GLU A 366 -9.77 5.41 -20.16
C GLU A 366 -10.66 5.18 -21.42
N PRO A 367 -10.10 4.82 -22.60
CA PRO A 367 -10.86 4.60 -23.85
C PRO A 367 -11.73 3.32 -23.85
N SER A 368 -12.79 3.34 -23.04
CA SER A 368 -13.49 2.17 -22.54
C SER A 368 -14.63 1.69 -23.46
N ASN A 369 -15.37 2.61 -24.07
CA ASN A 369 -16.47 2.29 -24.98
C ASN A 369 -16.06 2.42 -26.47
N GLY A 370 -16.99 2.17 -27.40
CA GLY A 370 -16.71 2.19 -28.84
C GLY A 370 -16.48 3.58 -29.42
N GLU A 371 -17.18 4.60 -28.92
CA GLU A 371 -16.98 6.00 -29.29
C GLU A 371 -15.61 6.48 -28.78
N ASP A 372 -15.26 6.16 -27.53
CA ASP A 372 -13.98 6.53 -26.94
C ASP A 372 -12.77 6.05 -27.77
N ARG A 373 -12.87 4.83 -28.31
CA ARG A 373 -11.82 4.24 -29.16
C ARG A 373 -11.81 4.81 -30.58
N ALA A 374 -12.96 5.18 -31.13
CA ALA A 374 -13.02 5.86 -32.43
C ALA A 374 -12.36 7.25 -32.36
N ASP A 375 -12.62 7.99 -31.28
CA ASP A 375 -11.93 9.24 -30.96
C ASP A 375 -10.42 9.05 -30.79
N TYR A 376 -10.01 8.01 -30.07
CA TYR A 376 -8.60 7.68 -29.87
C TYR A 376 -7.88 7.35 -31.18
N ALA A 377 -8.51 6.53 -32.04
CA ALA A 377 -7.97 6.19 -33.36
C ALA A 377 -7.81 7.44 -34.24
N LYS A 378 -8.79 8.35 -34.25
CA LYS A 378 -8.70 9.65 -34.94
C LYS A 378 -7.51 10.48 -34.43
N LEU A 379 -7.27 10.52 -33.12
CA LEU A 379 -6.10 11.20 -32.55
C LEU A 379 -4.79 10.51 -32.94
N MET A 380 -4.75 9.17 -32.96
CA MET A 380 -3.57 8.42 -33.41
C MET A 380 -3.25 8.65 -34.89
N GLU A 381 -4.24 8.87 -35.76
CA GLU A 381 -4.01 9.28 -37.16
C GLU A 381 -3.32 10.65 -37.24
N TYR A 382 -3.76 11.64 -36.44
CA TYR A 382 -3.08 12.93 -36.35
C TYR A 382 -1.65 12.78 -35.80
N MET A 383 -1.45 12.00 -34.74
CA MET A 383 -0.12 11.77 -34.15
C MET A 383 0.84 11.14 -35.17
N ARG A 384 0.43 10.07 -35.86
CA ARG A 384 1.22 9.41 -36.91
C ARG A 384 1.55 10.34 -38.09
N THR A 385 0.69 11.32 -38.37
CA THR A 385 0.87 12.28 -39.48
C THR A 385 1.78 13.45 -39.10
N TYR A 386 1.63 14.00 -37.90
CA TYR A 386 2.21 15.30 -37.52
C TYR A 386 3.26 15.23 -36.40
N ALA A 387 3.35 14.12 -35.67
CA ALA A 387 4.26 13.92 -34.54
C ALA A 387 4.66 12.43 -34.37
N PRO A 388 5.22 11.77 -35.42
CA PRO A 388 5.37 10.31 -35.45
C PRO A 388 6.31 9.74 -34.37
N ASP A 389 7.28 10.52 -33.89
CA ASP A 389 8.21 10.12 -32.83
C ASP A 389 7.76 10.57 -31.42
N MET A 390 6.56 11.17 -31.28
CA MET A 390 6.02 11.61 -29.99
C MET A 390 5.26 10.47 -29.30
N LYS A 391 5.82 10.00 -28.19
CA LYS A 391 5.32 8.82 -27.46
C LYS A 391 3.91 9.00 -26.91
N THR A 392 3.14 7.93 -26.90
CA THR A 392 1.77 7.91 -26.34
C THR A 392 1.57 6.83 -25.28
N GLY A 393 0.54 7.01 -24.46
CA GLY A 393 0.12 6.03 -23.47
C GLY A 393 -0.96 6.61 -22.56
N ASP A 394 -1.97 5.81 -22.24
CA ASP A 394 -3.14 6.23 -21.48
C ASP A 394 -3.63 5.08 -20.58
N PRO A 395 -4.26 5.38 -19.41
CA PRO A 395 -4.81 4.37 -18.51
C PRO A 395 -6.01 3.65 -19.13
N HIS A 396 -6.22 2.37 -18.76
CA HIS A 396 -7.39 1.61 -19.20
C HIS A 396 -7.92 0.60 -18.18
N THR A 397 -9.24 0.48 -18.08
CA THR A 397 -9.95 -0.37 -17.09
C THR A 397 -10.37 -1.74 -17.62
N THR A 398 -10.36 -1.97 -18.93
CA THR A 398 -10.87 -3.20 -19.56
C THR A 398 -9.88 -3.82 -20.55
N MET A 399 -9.94 -5.15 -20.74
CA MET A 399 -9.12 -5.83 -21.75
C MET A 399 -9.50 -5.46 -23.19
N THR A 400 -10.73 -5.01 -23.44
CA THR A 400 -11.14 -4.48 -24.75
C THR A 400 -10.37 -3.20 -25.08
N ALA A 401 -10.29 -2.26 -24.13
CA ALA A 401 -9.48 -1.04 -24.26
C ALA A 401 -7.98 -1.37 -24.33
N GLY A 402 -7.48 -2.26 -23.46
CA GLY A 402 -6.07 -2.67 -23.47
C GLY A 402 -5.64 -3.36 -24.77
N SER A 403 -6.46 -4.23 -25.33
CA SER A 403 -6.17 -4.89 -26.62
C SER A 403 -6.19 -3.90 -27.79
N PHE A 404 -7.07 -2.90 -27.73
CA PHE A 404 -7.10 -1.79 -28.69
C PHE A 404 -5.84 -0.93 -28.61
N LEU A 405 -5.42 -0.50 -27.42
CA LEU A 405 -4.20 0.29 -27.23
C LEU A 405 -2.94 -0.48 -27.68
N ILE A 406 -2.90 -1.80 -27.45
CA ILE A 406 -1.84 -2.67 -28.00
C ILE A 406 -1.89 -2.68 -29.55
N SER A 407 -3.07 -2.71 -30.18
CA SER A 407 -3.19 -2.67 -31.65
C SER A 407 -2.92 -1.29 -32.27
N GLU A 408 -3.09 -0.20 -31.51
CA GLU A 408 -2.67 1.15 -31.91
C GLU A 408 -1.17 1.39 -31.71
N ASP A 409 -0.45 0.41 -31.13
CA ASP A 409 1.00 0.40 -30.94
C ASP A 409 1.54 1.48 -29.99
N VAL A 410 0.77 1.86 -28.95
CA VAL A 410 1.20 2.88 -27.94
C VAL A 410 2.48 2.49 -27.19
N ASP A 411 3.28 3.48 -26.78
CA ASP A 411 4.59 3.28 -26.14
C ASP A 411 4.49 2.82 -24.68
N ILE A 412 3.50 3.31 -23.94
CA ILE A 412 3.29 2.96 -22.53
C ILE A 412 1.92 2.32 -22.34
N LEU A 413 1.94 1.05 -21.94
CA LEU A 413 0.75 0.32 -21.52
C LEU A 413 0.50 0.62 -20.04
N ILE A 414 -0.69 1.16 -19.71
CA ILE A 414 -1.05 1.58 -18.35
C ILE A 414 -2.34 0.87 -17.87
N PRO A 415 -2.34 -0.48 -17.76
CA PRO A 415 -3.49 -1.22 -17.22
C PRO A 415 -3.78 -0.91 -15.75
N LEU A 416 -5.06 -1.02 -15.39
CA LEU A 416 -5.49 -1.05 -14.00
C LEU A 416 -4.79 -2.22 -13.28
N LEU A 417 -4.39 -2.03 -12.02
CA LEU A 417 -3.53 -2.98 -11.31
C LEU A 417 -4.04 -4.44 -11.34
N ASN A 418 -5.33 -4.67 -11.06
CA ASN A 418 -5.92 -6.01 -11.14
C ASN A 418 -6.08 -6.52 -12.58
N LEU A 419 -6.33 -5.62 -13.54
CA LEU A 419 -6.46 -5.97 -14.96
C LEU A 419 -5.14 -6.55 -15.50
N TYR A 420 -4.00 -5.99 -15.06
CA TYR A 420 -2.69 -6.55 -15.35
C TYR A 420 -2.51 -7.93 -14.69
N ASP A 421 -2.80 -8.07 -13.39
CA ASP A 421 -2.68 -9.35 -12.66
C ASP A 421 -3.43 -10.49 -13.34
N GLU A 422 -4.66 -10.22 -13.76
CA GLU A 422 -5.57 -11.18 -14.37
C GLU A 422 -5.17 -11.54 -15.81
N ASN A 423 -4.41 -10.67 -16.50
CA ASN A 423 -4.10 -10.79 -17.93
C ASN A 423 -2.59 -10.67 -18.26
N LYS A 424 -1.72 -10.93 -17.29
CA LYS A 424 -0.26 -10.74 -17.34
C LYS A 424 0.42 -11.30 -18.60
N SER A 425 -0.06 -12.43 -19.12
CA SER A 425 0.49 -13.08 -20.32
C SER A 425 0.20 -12.31 -21.62
N ILE A 426 -0.84 -11.49 -21.67
CA ILE A 426 -1.17 -10.64 -22.83
C ILE A 426 -0.23 -9.42 -22.82
N TYR A 427 -0.16 -8.70 -21.70
CA TYR A 427 0.75 -7.56 -21.56
C TYR A 427 2.21 -7.95 -21.79
N LYS A 428 2.69 -9.07 -21.21
CA LYS A 428 4.06 -9.55 -21.45
C LYS A 428 4.38 -9.92 -22.89
N LYS A 429 3.39 -10.24 -23.73
CA LYS A 429 3.60 -10.45 -25.18
C LYS A 429 3.64 -9.15 -25.96
N ALA A 430 2.97 -8.10 -25.47
CA ALA A 430 2.94 -6.77 -26.10
C ALA A 430 4.17 -5.92 -25.75
N LEU A 431 4.81 -6.16 -24.60
CA LEU A 431 6.03 -5.48 -24.17
C LEU A 431 7.25 -5.92 -24.99
N THR A 432 7.41 -5.31 -26.17
CA THR A 432 8.51 -5.51 -27.12
C THR A 432 9.17 -4.18 -27.44
N GLY A 433 10.45 -4.21 -27.86
CA GLY A 433 11.23 -3.00 -28.10
C GLY A 433 11.36 -2.15 -26.84
N ASP A 434 11.18 -0.83 -26.98
CA ASP A 434 11.30 0.15 -25.89
C ASP A 434 9.97 0.39 -25.13
N LYS A 435 8.93 -0.42 -25.37
CA LYS A 435 7.62 -0.24 -24.72
C LYS A 435 7.70 -0.41 -23.20
N LYS A 436 7.05 0.50 -22.48
CA LYS A 436 6.98 0.49 -21.02
C LYS A 436 5.67 -0.10 -20.52
N LEU A 437 5.73 -0.72 -19.34
CA LEU A 437 4.57 -1.05 -18.53
C LEU A 437 4.54 -0.13 -17.31
N TRP A 438 3.45 0.61 -17.14
CA TRP A 438 3.07 1.19 -15.85
C TRP A 438 1.83 0.45 -15.33
N THR A 439 1.52 0.61 -14.05
CA THR A 439 0.21 0.21 -13.51
C THR A 439 -0.47 1.43 -12.88
N TYR A 440 -1.78 1.39 -12.69
CA TYR A 440 -2.46 2.46 -11.95
C TYR A 440 -3.52 1.94 -11.00
N THR A 441 -3.88 2.78 -10.04
CA THR A 441 -5.07 2.63 -9.21
C THR A 441 -5.86 3.95 -9.17
N CYS A 442 -7.14 3.83 -8.82
CA CYS A 442 -8.09 4.90 -8.51
C CYS A 442 -9.07 4.34 -7.46
N VAL A 443 -10.35 4.73 -7.49
CA VAL A 443 -11.44 4.06 -6.75
C VAL A 443 -11.48 2.53 -6.98
N VAL A 444 -10.92 2.05 -8.10
CA VAL A 444 -10.64 0.63 -8.37
C VAL A 444 -9.13 0.38 -8.51
N PRO A 445 -8.63 -0.86 -8.31
CA PRO A 445 -9.36 -2.01 -7.79
C PRO A 445 -9.74 -1.83 -6.31
N GLY A 446 -10.92 -2.35 -5.98
CA GLY A 446 -11.42 -2.40 -4.61
C GLY A 446 -11.05 -3.69 -3.89
N GLY A 447 -11.72 -3.92 -2.77
CA GLY A 447 -11.63 -5.16 -2.01
C GLY A 447 -10.24 -5.40 -1.41
N ASN A 448 -9.75 -6.63 -1.57
CA ASN A 448 -8.44 -7.07 -1.07
C ASN A 448 -7.28 -6.69 -2.01
N TYR A 449 -7.50 -5.94 -3.10
CA TYR A 449 -6.38 -5.43 -3.91
C TYR A 449 -5.62 -4.28 -3.23
N LEU A 450 -4.32 -4.15 -3.53
CA LEU A 450 -3.48 -3.01 -3.16
C LEU A 450 -4.11 -1.71 -3.67
N ASN A 451 -4.26 -0.74 -2.77
CA ASN A 451 -4.68 0.62 -3.11
C ASN A 451 -4.28 1.57 -1.96
N ARG A 452 -4.39 2.89 -2.18
CA ARG A 452 -3.91 3.95 -1.27
C ARG A 452 -5.02 4.77 -0.61
N PHE A 453 -6.13 4.12 -0.24
CA PHE A 453 -7.21 4.73 0.54
C PHE A 453 -6.80 4.89 2.02
N ILE A 454 -7.36 5.89 2.71
CA ILE A 454 -7.05 6.20 4.12
C ILE A 454 -7.55 5.09 5.07
N ASP A 455 -8.59 4.35 4.67
CA ASP A 455 -9.12 3.22 5.42
C ASP A 455 -8.52 1.86 5.03
N LYS A 456 -7.46 1.85 4.22
CA LYS A 456 -6.54 0.72 4.01
C LYS A 456 -5.25 0.90 4.82
N PRO A 457 -4.55 -0.20 5.16
CA PRO A 457 -3.25 -0.13 5.82
C PRO A 457 -2.27 0.72 5.02
N VAL A 458 -1.60 1.66 5.69
CA VAL A 458 -0.70 2.64 5.04
C VAL A 458 0.39 1.96 4.21
N TRP A 459 0.90 0.80 4.67
CA TRP A 459 1.88 0.01 3.95
C TRP A 459 1.41 -0.54 2.59
N GLN A 460 0.10 -0.56 2.29
CA GLN A 460 -0.36 -0.94 0.95
C GLN A 460 0.14 0.02 -0.13
N GLY A 461 0.33 1.31 0.20
CA GLY A 461 0.98 2.28 -0.70
C GLY A 461 2.42 1.86 -1.03
N ARG A 462 3.20 1.50 -0.01
CA ARG A 462 4.58 1.01 -0.15
C ARG A 462 4.65 -0.25 -1.01
N SER A 463 3.75 -1.21 -0.78
CA SER A 463 3.68 -2.48 -1.53
C SER A 463 3.40 -2.33 -3.03
N ILE A 464 2.86 -1.21 -3.52
CA ILE A 464 2.58 -1.02 -4.97
C ILE A 464 3.87 -1.03 -5.79
N ALA A 465 4.95 -0.43 -5.28
CA ALA A 465 6.23 -0.40 -5.98
C ALA A 465 6.90 -1.78 -6.01
N TRP A 466 6.89 -2.50 -4.89
CA TRP A 466 7.32 -3.90 -4.83
C TRP A 466 6.53 -4.79 -5.79
N PHE A 467 5.20 -4.62 -5.84
CA PHE A 467 4.35 -5.30 -6.80
C PHE A 467 4.77 -4.98 -8.24
N ASN A 468 5.00 -3.71 -8.57
CA ASN A 468 5.43 -3.31 -9.91
C ASN A 468 6.78 -3.93 -10.29
N TYR A 469 7.77 -3.93 -9.39
CA TYR A 469 9.04 -4.61 -9.62
C TYR A 469 8.87 -6.12 -9.83
N ALA A 470 8.09 -6.80 -8.98
CA ALA A 470 7.75 -8.22 -9.11
C ALA A 470 7.03 -8.55 -10.44
N ASN A 471 6.47 -7.53 -11.10
CA ASN A 471 5.65 -7.64 -12.31
C ASN A 471 6.25 -6.96 -13.55
N ASP A 472 7.50 -6.50 -13.49
CA ASP A 472 8.25 -5.88 -14.59
C ASP A 472 7.65 -4.53 -15.06
N ALA A 473 6.86 -3.88 -14.20
CA ALA A 473 6.37 -2.53 -14.41
C ALA A 473 7.42 -1.51 -13.92
N VAL A 474 7.61 -0.45 -14.70
CA VAL A 474 8.62 0.61 -14.48
C VAL A 474 8.01 1.93 -14.01
N GLY A 475 6.70 1.98 -13.82
CA GLY A 475 6.05 3.15 -13.23
C GLY A 475 4.67 2.90 -12.67
N TYR A 476 4.13 3.93 -12.01
CA TYR A 476 2.84 3.94 -11.35
C TYR A 476 2.11 5.26 -11.60
N LEU A 477 0.81 5.18 -11.91
CA LEU A 477 -0.07 6.33 -12.12
C LEU A 477 -1.16 6.38 -11.05
N HIS A 478 -1.52 7.58 -10.59
CA HIS A 478 -2.79 7.84 -9.93
C HIS A 478 -3.30 9.26 -10.20
N TRP A 479 -4.59 9.39 -10.49
CA TRP A 479 -5.24 10.66 -10.81
C TRP A 479 -5.28 11.74 -9.68
N GLY A 480 -4.82 11.43 -8.45
CA GLY A 480 -5.26 12.13 -7.23
C GLY A 480 -4.14 12.60 -6.30
N LEU A 481 -3.30 13.56 -6.73
CA LEU A 481 -2.38 14.23 -5.81
C LEU A 481 -3.10 15.30 -4.97
N MET A 482 -3.79 16.24 -5.64
CA MET A 482 -4.43 17.39 -5.01
C MET A 482 -5.73 17.86 -5.71
N ALA A 483 -6.66 16.96 -6.00
CA ALA A 483 -7.96 17.31 -6.58
C ALA A 483 -8.91 18.01 -5.58
N TRP A 484 -8.46 19.07 -4.90
CA TRP A 484 -9.14 19.77 -3.79
C TRP A 484 -10.44 20.50 -4.16
N TYR A 485 -10.84 20.50 -5.43
CA TYR A 485 -12.20 20.88 -5.83
C TYR A 485 -13.23 19.79 -5.48
N ARG A 486 -12.77 18.56 -5.20
CA ARG A 486 -13.57 17.45 -4.66
C ARG A 486 -13.32 17.23 -3.16
N PRO A 487 -14.34 16.80 -2.40
CA PRO A 487 -14.17 16.21 -1.08
C PRO A 487 -13.14 15.06 -1.07
N ILE A 488 -12.47 14.89 0.07
CA ILE A 488 -11.60 13.73 0.36
C ILE A 488 -12.39 12.40 0.45
N THR A 489 -13.72 12.48 0.56
CA THR A 489 -14.66 11.35 0.62
C THR A 489 -15.32 11.01 -0.73
N ASP A 490 -15.01 11.75 -1.80
CA ASP A 490 -15.51 11.42 -3.14
C ASP A 490 -14.92 10.08 -3.61
N PHE A 491 -15.78 9.20 -4.11
CA PHE A 491 -15.47 7.84 -4.58
C PHE A 491 -14.95 6.87 -3.51
N ALA A 492 -13.79 7.14 -2.92
CA ALA A 492 -13.17 6.39 -1.84
C ALA A 492 -12.38 7.34 -0.91
N ASN A 493 -12.29 6.99 0.37
CA ASN A 493 -11.67 7.86 1.38
C ASN A 493 -10.18 8.09 1.06
N GLY A 494 -9.83 9.30 0.61
CA GLY A 494 -8.48 9.70 0.20
C GLY A 494 -8.09 9.39 -1.25
N ASP A 495 -9.03 8.97 -2.11
CA ASP A 495 -8.76 8.74 -3.54
C ASP A 495 -8.34 10.04 -4.25
N THR A 496 -9.03 11.13 -3.94
CA THR A 496 -8.88 12.44 -4.61
C THR A 496 -7.60 13.20 -4.25
N SER A 497 -6.91 12.89 -3.14
CA SER A 497 -5.75 13.65 -2.67
C SER A 497 -4.83 12.87 -1.74
N SER A 498 -3.52 13.16 -1.85
CA SER A 498 -2.45 12.69 -0.95
C SER A 498 -1.56 13.81 -0.39
N ILE A 499 -1.76 15.05 -0.87
CA ILE A 499 -1.33 16.29 -0.20
C ILE A 499 -2.55 17.17 0.07
N PHE A 500 -2.48 18.05 1.07
CA PHE A 500 -3.61 18.83 1.58
C PHE A 500 -3.25 20.30 1.72
N PRO A 501 -4.24 21.21 1.65
CA PRO A 501 -3.96 22.62 1.81
C PRO A 501 -3.64 22.99 3.26
N ASP A 502 -2.67 23.88 3.45
CA ASP A 502 -2.38 24.57 4.70
C ASP A 502 -2.29 26.09 4.44
N SER A 503 -3.47 26.65 4.20
CA SER A 503 -3.67 28.08 3.96
C SER A 503 -3.37 28.97 5.17
N LYS A 504 -3.24 28.39 6.37
CA LYS A 504 -2.79 29.12 7.57
C LYS A 504 -1.30 29.46 7.45
N ASN A 505 -0.48 28.51 7.02
CA ASN A 505 0.97 28.68 6.93
C ASN A 505 1.46 29.01 5.50
N ASN A 506 0.55 29.12 4.52
CA ASN A 506 0.82 29.29 3.08
C ASN A 506 1.68 28.15 2.49
N LYS A 507 1.42 26.90 2.91
CA LYS A 507 2.16 25.69 2.51
C LYS A 507 1.19 24.56 2.18
N VAL A 508 1.71 23.44 1.69
CA VAL A 508 0.98 22.17 1.65
C VAL A 508 1.38 21.24 2.79
N LYS A 509 0.46 20.38 3.20
CA LYS A 509 0.72 19.22 4.07
C LYS A 509 0.85 17.97 3.21
N THR A 510 1.74 17.07 3.57
CA THR A 510 1.83 15.73 2.98
C THR A 510 0.97 14.73 3.77
N SER A 511 1.11 13.43 3.51
CA SER A 511 0.38 12.37 4.21
C SER A 511 1.27 11.17 4.48
N ILE A 512 0.90 10.35 5.46
CA ILE A 512 1.54 9.06 5.73
C ILE A 512 1.45 8.12 4.52
N ARG A 513 0.39 8.23 3.71
CA ARG A 513 0.23 7.47 2.47
C ARG A 513 1.19 7.91 1.37
N LEU A 514 1.45 9.21 1.25
CA LEU A 514 2.45 9.72 0.32
C LEU A 514 3.88 9.38 0.77
N ALA A 515 4.14 9.38 2.08
CA ALA A 515 5.38 8.85 2.63
C ALA A 515 5.55 7.36 2.28
N ALA A 516 4.53 6.52 2.49
CA ALA A 516 4.60 5.11 2.10
C ALA A 516 4.82 4.89 0.59
N LEU A 517 4.24 5.73 -0.29
CA LEU A 517 4.52 5.68 -1.73
C LEU A 517 5.97 6.04 -2.06
N ARG A 518 6.54 7.07 -1.42
CA ARG A 518 7.97 7.41 -1.52
C ARG A 518 8.83 6.23 -1.08
N ASP A 519 8.59 5.70 0.11
CA ASP A 519 9.41 4.61 0.66
C ASP A 519 9.40 3.38 -0.28
N GLY A 520 8.25 3.09 -0.92
CA GLY A 520 8.16 2.04 -1.93
C GLY A 520 8.94 2.35 -3.20
N ALA A 521 8.95 3.62 -3.64
CA ALA A 521 9.78 4.06 -4.75
C ALA A 521 11.28 3.92 -4.46
N GLU A 522 11.70 4.14 -3.21
CA GLU A 522 13.09 3.98 -2.77
C GLU A 522 13.47 2.49 -2.66
N ASP A 523 12.55 1.65 -2.16
CA ASP A 523 12.68 0.19 -2.24
C ASP A 523 12.82 -0.31 -3.69
N TYR A 524 12.11 0.28 -4.66
CA TYR A 524 12.24 -0.06 -6.08
C TYR A 524 13.65 0.23 -6.60
N GLU A 525 14.23 1.38 -6.26
CA GLU A 525 15.60 1.69 -6.65
C GLU A 525 16.62 0.72 -6.05
N LEU A 526 16.43 0.31 -4.79
CA LEU A 526 17.25 -0.71 -4.14
C LEU A 526 17.14 -2.07 -4.81
N LEU A 527 15.94 -2.47 -5.24
CA LEU A 527 15.73 -3.68 -6.05
C LEU A 527 16.47 -3.57 -7.39
N LYS A 528 16.44 -2.41 -8.05
CA LYS A 528 17.18 -2.15 -9.31
C LYS A 528 18.70 -2.08 -9.13
N ILE A 529 19.19 -1.76 -7.93
CA ILE A 529 20.61 -1.87 -7.58
C ILE A 529 20.98 -3.34 -7.41
N LEU A 530 20.22 -4.09 -6.60
CA LEU A 530 20.43 -5.52 -6.36
C LEU A 530 20.30 -6.35 -7.65
N GLU A 531 19.41 -5.98 -8.58
CA GLU A 531 19.23 -6.66 -9.87
C GLU A 531 20.53 -6.79 -10.68
N LYS A 532 21.46 -5.84 -10.52
CA LYS A 532 22.73 -5.81 -11.25
C LYS A 532 23.68 -6.94 -10.83
N SER A 533 23.54 -7.46 -9.61
CA SER A 533 24.35 -8.55 -9.06
C SER A 533 23.57 -9.84 -8.84
N ASP A 534 22.31 -9.75 -8.41
CA ASP A 534 21.42 -10.90 -8.17
C ASP A 534 19.95 -10.55 -8.48
N LYS A 535 19.61 -10.70 -9.75
CA LYS A 535 18.26 -10.47 -10.29
C LYS A 535 17.20 -11.38 -9.68
N GLU A 536 17.53 -12.64 -9.41
CA GLU A 536 16.56 -13.62 -8.92
C GLU A 536 16.20 -13.33 -7.46
N THR A 537 17.18 -13.07 -6.60
CA THR A 537 16.93 -12.67 -5.21
C THR A 537 16.14 -11.36 -5.13
N ALA A 538 16.47 -10.35 -5.95
CA ALA A 538 15.67 -9.14 -6.03
C ALA A 538 14.21 -9.42 -6.44
N LYS A 539 13.99 -10.30 -7.41
CA LYS A 539 12.65 -10.69 -7.87
C LYS A 539 11.84 -11.40 -6.78
N GLU A 540 12.48 -12.29 -6.04
CA GLU A 540 11.84 -13.09 -4.98
C GLU A 540 11.56 -12.27 -3.71
N LEU A 541 12.46 -11.36 -3.30
CA LEU A 541 12.20 -10.37 -2.25
C LEU A 541 10.90 -9.60 -2.56
N ALA A 542 10.76 -9.12 -3.80
CA ALA A 542 9.58 -8.39 -4.22
C ALA A 542 8.31 -9.23 -4.34
N GLN A 543 8.40 -10.48 -4.80
CA GLN A 543 7.27 -11.40 -4.81
C GLN A 543 6.79 -11.77 -3.40
N ARG A 544 7.70 -11.80 -2.41
CA ARG A 544 7.36 -12.03 -1.00
C ARG A 544 6.67 -10.83 -0.35
N ILE A 545 6.96 -9.60 -0.79
CA ILE A 545 6.15 -8.42 -0.40
C ILE A 545 4.80 -8.42 -1.14
N ALA A 546 4.80 -8.50 -2.47
CA ALA A 546 3.60 -8.45 -3.29
C ALA A 546 3.79 -9.14 -4.66
N SER A 547 3.55 -10.45 -4.74
CA SER A 547 3.57 -11.19 -6.00
C SER A 547 2.40 -10.84 -6.93
N LYS A 548 1.22 -10.58 -6.34
CA LYS A 548 0.03 -10.07 -7.01
C LYS A 548 -0.57 -8.92 -6.22
N GLY A 549 -1.32 -8.06 -6.88
CA GLY A 549 -2.09 -6.98 -6.28
C GLY A 549 -3.07 -7.44 -5.21
N ASN A 550 -3.51 -8.70 -5.19
CA ASN A 550 -4.35 -9.29 -4.14
C ASN A 550 -3.64 -10.37 -3.30
N MET A 551 -2.35 -10.63 -3.53
CA MET A 551 -1.53 -11.59 -2.77
C MET A 551 -0.21 -10.93 -2.35
N TYR A 552 -0.21 -10.38 -1.15
CA TYR A 552 0.86 -9.60 -0.55
C TYR A 552 1.03 -9.93 0.94
N ASN A 553 2.21 -9.67 1.47
CA ASN A 553 2.50 -9.78 2.89
C ASN A 553 1.64 -8.78 3.68
N LYS A 554 1.15 -9.21 4.86
CA LYS A 554 0.28 -8.44 5.74
C LYS A 554 0.88 -8.20 7.13
N SER A 555 2.09 -8.67 7.39
CA SER A 555 2.86 -8.41 8.61
C SER A 555 3.86 -7.27 8.36
N PRO A 556 3.65 -6.09 8.96
CA PRO A 556 4.65 -5.01 8.98
C PRO A 556 6.03 -5.48 9.40
N GLU A 557 6.12 -6.37 10.38
CA GLU A 557 7.37 -6.89 10.94
C GLU A 557 8.18 -7.67 9.90
N GLU A 558 7.54 -8.60 9.18
CA GLU A 558 8.20 -9.34 8.09
C GLU A 558 8.48 -8.44 6.87
N MET A 559 7.65 -7.44 6.58
CA MET A 559 7.93 -6.47 5.52
C MET A 559 9.18 -5.62 5.83
N ILE A 560 9.31 -5.14 7.07
CA ILE A 560 10.49 -4.39 7.54
C ILE A 560 11.74 -5.29 7.50
N LYS A 561 11.63 -6.55 7.91
CA LYS A 561 12.71 -7.54 7.83
C LYS A 561 13.18 -7.75 6.39
N ILE A 562 12.26 -8.01 5.45
CA ILE A 562 12.56 -8.14 4.00
C ILE A 562 13.23 -6.89 3.44
N ARG A 563 12.75 -5.70 3.84
CA ARG A 563 13.26 -4.43 3.34
C ARG A 563 14.65 -4.09 3.90
N ASN A 564 14.92 -4.43 5.16
CA ASN A 564 16.25 -4.28 5.75
C ASN A 564 17.26 -5.31 5.18
N MET A 565 16.80 -6.52 4.85
CA MET A 565 17.56 -7.49 4.06
C MET A 565 17.92 -6.93 2.67
N LEU A 566 16.96 -6.30 1.98
CA LEU A 566 17.18 -5.65 0.68
C LEU A 566 18.26 -4.56 0.74
N VAL A 567 18.19 -3.60 1.68
CA VAL A 567 19.21 -2.53 1.79
C VAL A 567 20.61 -3.10 1.95
N ARG A 568 20.77 -4.06 2.86
CA ARG A 568 22.07 -4.71 3.13
C ARG A 568 22.56 -5.49 1.93
N ALA A 569 21.68 -6.20 1.22
CA ALA A 569 22.02 -6.92 -0.01
C ALA A 569 22.41 -5.97 -1.16
N ALA A 570 21.68 -4.86 -1.33
CA ALA A 570 21.98 -3.79 -2.30
C ALA A 570 23.28 -3.03 -1.96
N ALA A 571 23.77 -3.13 -0.71
CA ALA A 571 25.08 -2.67 -0.27
C ALA A 571 26.16 -3.79 -0.25
N SER A 572 25.85 -4.97 -0.79
CA SER A 572 26.74 -6.14 -0.84
C SER A 572 27.28 -6.58 0.54
N VAL A 573 26.49 -6.41 1.60
CA VAL A 573 26.81 -6.92 2.94
C VAL A 573 26.78 -8.45 2.91
N PRO A 574 27.83 -9.16 3.39
CA PRO A 574 27.85 -10.61 3.46
C PRO A 574 26.69 -11.16 4.31
N ASP A 575 26.13 -12.30 3.90
CA ASP A 575 24.99 -12.97 4.57
C ASP A 575 23.74 -12.08 4.79
N ALA A 576 23.60 -10.96 4.07
CA ALA A 576 22.45 -10.03 4.18
C ALA A 576 21.09 -10.72 3.95
N ILE A 577 21.08 -11.77 3.14
CA ILE A 577 19.95 -12.70 2.99
C ILE A 577 20.36 -14.01 3.68
N PRO A 578 19.77 -14.38 4.83
CA PRO A 578 20.11 -15.62 5.53
C PRO A 578 19.86 -16.85 4.65
N ALA A 579 20.95 -17.51 4.27
CA ALA A 579 20.92 -18.72 3.44
C ALA A 579 20.62 -19.96 4.29
N MET A 580 19.91 -20.92 3.68
CA MET A 580 19.69 -22.25 4.25
C MET A 580 21.04 -22.95 4.51
N LYS A 581 21.23 -23.52 5.71
CA LYS A 581 22.45 -24.23 6.11
C LYS A 581 22.21 -25.71 6.42
N SER A 582 21.07 -26.07 6.98
CA SER A 582 20.66 -27.47 7.18
C SER A 582 19.15 -27.65 7.12
N ILE A 583 18.75 -28.91 6.88
CA ILE A 583 17.38 -29.40 7.02
C ILE A 583 17.44 -30.50 8.08
N GLU A 584 16.51 -30.50 9.03
CA GLU A 584 16.33 -31.57 10.02
C GLU A 584 14.99 -32.26 9.79
N LEU A 585 14.95 -33.59 9.88
CA LEU A 585 13.74 -34.41 9.69
C LEU A 585 13.22 -34.95 11.03
N SER A 586 11.91 -35.18 11.15
CA SER A 586 11.31 -35.87 12.31
C SER A 586 11.74 -37.33 12.42
N SER A 587 12.07 -37.97 11.29
CA SER A 587 12.81 -39.24 11.29
C SER A 587 13.69 -39.38 10.05
N TYR A 588 14.84 -40.02 10.23
CA TYR A 588 15.80 -40.38 9.18
C TYR A 588 15.68 -41.85 8.75
N GLU A 589 14.92 -42.66 9.51
CA GLU A 589 14.56 -44.04 9.15
C GLU A 589 13.06 -44.26 9.42
N LEU A 590 12.36 -44.92 8.52
CA LEU A 590 10.92 -45.14 8.62
C LEU A 590 10.57 -46.56 8.16
N THR A 591 9.87 -47.31 9.00
CA THR A 591 9.31 -48.62 8.63
C THR A 591 7.80 -48.50 8.52
N LEU A 592 7.24 -48.85 7.36
CA LEU A 592 5.81 -48.77 7.06
C LEU A 592 5.29 -50.13 6.58
N ALA A 593 4.05 -50.49 6.92
CA ALA A 593 3.36 -51.59 6.27
C ALA A 593 2.78 -51.15 4.92
N VAL A 594 2.64 -52.06 3.96
CA VAL A 594 1.97 -51.77 2.68
C VAL A 594 0.57 -51.21 2.92
N GLY A 595 0.28 -50.05 2.33
CA GLY A 595 -0.96 -49.29 2.49
C GLY A 595 -0.95 -48.30 3.66
N ASP A 596 0.16 -48.09 4.37
CA ASP A 596 0.30 -47.03 5.36
C ASP A 596 0.62 -45.69 4.70
N VAL A 597 0.17 -44.58 5.31
CA VAL A 597 0.53 -43.22 4.91
C VAL A 597 1.12 -42.49 6.12
N HIS A 598 2.33 -41.97 5.97
CA HIS A 598 3.05 -41.24 7.02
C HIS A 598 3.54 -39.89 6.50
N ARG A 599 3.61 -38.88 7.36
CA ARG A 599 4.18 -37.57 7.02
C ARG A 599 5.52 -37.38 7.72
N ILE A 600 6.59 -37.30 6.95
CA ILE A 600 7.89 -36.88 7.44
C ILE A 600 7.82 -35.35 7.62
N GLU A 601 7.93 -34.89 8.87
CA GLU A 601 8.04 -33.46 9.16
C GLU A 601 9.49 -33.02 9.03
N TYR A 602 9.69 -31.73 8.78
CA TYR A 602 11.03 -31.15 8.64
C TYR A 602 11.10 -29.73 9.19
N LYS A 603 12.32 -29.31 9.54
CA LYS A 603 12.67 -27.93 9.88
C LYS A 603 13.87 -27.46 9.06
N VAL A 604 13.92 -26.17 8.81
CA VAL A 604 14.99 -25.50 8.06
C VAL A 604 15.79 -24.65 9.04
N PHE A 605 17.12 -24.71 8.97
CA PHE A 605 18.00 -23.92 9.82
C PHE A 605 19.02 -23.08 9.03
N PRO A 606 19.35 -21.87 9.51
CA PRO A 606 18.79 -21.20 10.70
C PRO A 606 17.30 -20.84 10.52
N GLU A 607 16.54 -20.69 11.61
CA GLU A 607 15.08 -20.50 11.55
C GLU A 607 14.65 -19.20 10.83
N ASP A 608 15.57 -18.23 10.72
CA ASP A 608 15.40 -16.98 9.98
C ASP A 608 15.79 -17.08 8.49
N THR A 609 16.15 -18.29 8.01
CA THR A 609 16.44 -18.59 6.59
C THR A 609 15.39 -17.97 5.69
N PHE A 610 15.83 -17.13 4.75
CA PHE A 610 14.91 -16.48 3.84
C PHE A 610 14.35 -17.49 2.83
N PHE A 611 15.22 -18.16 2.09
CA PHE A 611 14.85 -19.16 1.08
C PHE A 611 14.67 -20.55 1.71
N SER A 612 13.57 -20.73 2.44
CA SER A 612 13.20 -21.98 3.13
C SER A 612 12.52 -23.03 2.23
N ASP A 613 12.30 -22.72 0.94
CA ASP A 613 11.61 -23.59 0.01
C ASP A 613 12.41 -24.87 -0.29
N ILE A 614 11.85 -26.03 0.05
CA ILE A 614 12.46 -27.34 -0.21
C ILE A 614 11.74 -28.13 -1.31
N GLN A 615 12.48 -29.00 -1.98
CA GLN A 615 11.98 -30.04 -2.89
C GLN A 615 12.21 -31.42 -2.27
N MET A 616 11.35 -32.37 -2.64
CA MET A 616 11.37 -33.74 -2.12
C MET A 616 11.37 -34.71 -3.30
N GLU A 617 12.30 -35.65 -3.30
CA GLU A 617 12.42 -36.67 -4.35
C GLU A 617 12.54 -38.07 -3.74
N THR A 618 12.12 -39.10 -4.46
CA THR A 618 12.32 -40.51 -4.09
C THR A 618 13.11 -41.24 -5.18
N ASP A 619 14.03 -42.12 -4.78
CA ASP A 619 14.76 -43.00 -5.71
C ASP A 619 13.91 -44.16 -6.27
N ASN A 620 12.75 -44.45 -5.66
CA ASN A 620 11.96 -45.62 -5.96
C ASN A 620 10.45 -45.36 -5.84
N THR A 621 9.84 -44.95 -6.94
CA THR A 621 8.39 -44.71 -7.07
C THR A 621 7.53 -45.99 -7.17
N GLU A 622 8.15 -47.18 -7.24
CA GLU A 622 7.41 -48.45 -7.21
C GLU A 622 7.16 -48.95 -5.78
N VAL A 623 8.02 -48.58 -4.84
CA VAL A 623 7.94 -48.96 -3.41
C VAL A 623 7.13 -47.94 -2.62
N ILE A 624 7.32 -46.64 -2.89
CA ILE A 624 6.56 -45.55 -2.25
C ILE A 624 6.03 -44.54 -3.25
N LYS A 625 4.96 -43.86 -2.87
CA LYS A 625 4.52 -42.61 -3.49
C LYS A 625 4.80 -41.44 -2.55
N LEU A 626 5.39 -40.39 -3.10
CA LEU A 626 5.78 -39.18 -2.38
C LEU A 626 4.91 -38.01 -2.85
N TRP A 627 4.53 -37.12 -1.92
CA TRP A 627 3.92 -35.83 -2.23
C TRP A 627 4.78 -34.69 -1.68
N ASP A 628 4.76 -33.54 -2.36
CA ASP A 628 5.43 -32.27 -2.00
C ASP A 628 5.15 -31.75 -0.57
N THR A 629 4.17 -32.34 0.13
CA THR A 629 3.78 -32.01 1.51
C THR A 629 4.51 -32.83 2.58
N GLY A 630 5.41 -33.74 2.19
CA GLY A 630 6.14 -34.65 3.06
C GLY A 630 5.41 -35.96 3.37
N HIS A 631 4.27 -36.22 2.72
CA HIS A 631 3.56 -37.50 2.86
C HIS A 631 4.23 -38.58 2.01
N VAL A 632 4.27 -39.80 2.56
CA VAL A 632 4.78 -41.02 1.94
C VAL A 632 3.71 -42.10 2.09
N GLU A 633 3.24 -42.67 0.98
CA GLU A 633 2.33 -43.82 0.92
C GLU A 633 3.12 -45.06 0.52
N ALA A 634 3.03 -46.11 1.34
CA ALA A 634 3.72 -47.38 1.14
C ALA A 634 2.96 -48.25 0.12
N LEU A 635 3.52 -48.44 -1.08
CA LEU A 635 2.85 -49.14 -2.18
C LEU A 635 3.16 -50.64 -2.22
N LYS A 636 4.40 -51.03 -1.93
CA LYS A 636 4.93 -52.39 -2.13
C LYS A 636 6.11 -52.63 -1.21
N GLU A 637 6.28 -53.88 -0.75
CA GLU A 637 7.46 -54.30 0.01
C GLU A 637 8.77 -53.93 -0.73
N GLY A 638 9.72 -53.36 0.00
CA GLY A 638 11.00 -52.93 -0.54
C GLY A 638 11.66 -51.82 0.27
N LYS A 639 12.65 -51.17 -0.34
CA LYS A 639 13.30 -49.98 0.22
C LYS A 639 13.27 -48.83 -0.78
N ALA A 640 13.12 -47.64 -0.24
CA ALA A 640 13.18 -46.37 -0.95
C ALA A 640 13.90 -45.33 -0.09
N VAL A 641 14.41 -44.28 -0.72
CA VAL A 641 15.11 -43.17 -0.09
C VAL A 641 14.40 -41.89 -0.46
N VAL A 642 13.93 -41.13 0.53
CA VAL A 642 13.34 -39.81 0.34
C VAL A 642 14.38 -38.75 0.66
N VAL A 643 14.68 -37.88 -0.31
CA VAL A 643 15.65 -36.78 -0.18
C VAL A 643 14.90 -35.46 -0.09
N PHE A 644 15.10 -34.73 1.01
CA PHE A 644 14.64 -33.37 1.22
C PHE A 644 15.81 -32.44 0.91
N SER A 645 15.69 -31.53 -0.06
CA SER A 645 16.78 -30.59 -0.42
C SER A 645 16.28 -29.16 -0.63
N GLY A 646 17.10 -28.15 -0.39
CA GLY A 646 16.73 -26.76 -0.64
C GLY A 646 16.62 -26.47 -2.14
N LYS A 647 15.52 -25.87 -2.61
CA LYS A 647 15.32 -25.58 -4.05
C LYS A 647 16.40 -24.66 -4.63
N LYS A 648 16.83 -23.67 -3.85
CA LYS A 648 17.90 -22.72 -4.20
C LYS A 648 19.31 -23.22 -3.85
N ASN A 649 19.42 -24.23 -2.99
CA ASN A 649 20.69 -24.81 -2.57
C ASN A 649 20.55 -26.34 -2.40
N PRO A 650 20.54 -27.12 -3.51
CA PRO A 650 20.30 -28.56 -3.45
C PRO A 650 21.39 -29.37 -2.71
N ASP A 651 22.55 -28.76 -2.47
CA ASP A 651 23.63 -29.34 -1.67
C ASP A 651 23.24 -29.42 -0.18
N VAL A 652 22.37 -28.52 0.30
CA VAL A 652 21.77 -28.63 1.63
C VAL A 652 20.58 -29.58 1.56
N LYS A 653 20.80 -30.79 2.08
CA LYS A 653 19.82 -31.88 2.05
C LYS A 653 19.83 -32.76 3.29
N ALA A 654 18.68 -33.33 3.57
CA ALA A 654 18.47 -34.40 4.55
C ALA A 654 17.83 -35.61 3.88
N VAL A 655 18.09 -36.81 4.40
CA VAL A 655 17.73 -38.07 3.76
C VAL A 655 17.00 -38.96 4.75
N CYS A 656 15.84 -39.50 4.35
CA CYS A 656 15.09 -40.49 5.10
C CYS A 656 15.09 -41.83 4.36
N HIS A 657 15.48 -42.90 5.04
CA HIS A 657 15.45 -44.27 4.50
C HIS A 657 14.12 -44.94 4.87
N VAL A 658 13.30 -45.25 3.87
CA VAL A 658 12.00 -45.89 4.05
C VAL A 658 12.10 -47.38 3.73
N THR A 659 11.74 -48.23 4.68
CA THR A 659 11.57 -49.68 4.50
C THR A 659 10.08 -50.00 4.53
N VAL A 660 9.55 -50.50 3.43
CA VAL A 660 8.17 -51.00 3.37
C VAL A 660 8.17 -52.50 3.60
N VAL A 661 7.38 -52.95 4.57
CA VAL A 661 7.18 -54.37 4.91
C VAL A 661 5.78 -54.83 4.54
N GLU A 662 5.62 -56.13 4.30
CA GLU A 662 4.30 -56.73 4.13
C GLU A 662 3.44 -56.53 5.39
N ARG A 663 2.18 -56.10 5.21
CA ARG A 663 1.24 -55.92 6.31
C ARG A 663 0.82 -57.30 6.83
N ARG A 664 1.42 -57.74 7.94
CA ARG A 664 0.98 -58.94 8.65
C ARG A 664 -0.35 -58.66 9.33
N GLU A 665 -1.34 -59.52 9.10
CA GLU A 665 -2.54 -59.54 9.94
C GLU A 665 -2.15 -60.01 11.33
N GLU A 666 -2.39 -59.18 12.36
CA GLU A 666 -2.33 -59.63 13.74
C GLU A 666 -3.52 -60.57 13.99
N THR A 667 -3.24 -61.87 14.13
CA THR A 667 -4.19 -62.80 14.71
C THR A 667 -4.40 -62.43 16.17
N GLU A 668 -5.65 -62.12 16.57
CA GLU A 668 -6.02 -61.91 17.96
C GLU A 668 -5.61 -63.13 18.81
N GLU A 669 -4.58 -62.98 19.66
CA GLU A 669 -4.32 -63.94 20.73
C GLU A 669 -5.26 -63.64 21.91
N GLU A 670 -6.05 -64.63 22.32
CA GLU A 670 -6.86 -64.56 23.53
C GLU A 670 -5.98 -64.30 24.77
N PRO A 671 -6.40 -63.44 25.70
CA PRO A 671 -5.64 -63.17 26.92
C PRO A 671 -5.63 -64.41 27.83
N LYS A 672 -4.45 -65.00 28.03
CA LYS A 672 -4.22 -66.06 29.01
C LYS A 672 -4.23 -65.51 30.44
N GLU A 673 -4.78 -66.32 31.35
CA GLU A 673 -4.80 -66.05 32.79
C GLU A 673 -3.39 -66.02 33.39
N GLU A 674 -3.09 -65.00 34.21
CA GLU A 674 -2.13 -65.13 35.32
C GLU A 674 -2.69 -64.48 36.60
N THR A 675 -3.14 -65.36 37.50
CA THR A 675 -3.10 -65.30 38.97
C THR A 675 -2.92 -63.95 39.67
N SER A 676 -3.96 -63.52 40.39
CA SER A 676 -3.87 -62.55 41.48
C SER A 676 -3.48 -63.21 42.82
N ILE A 677 -2.73 -62.49 43.66
CA ILE A 677 -2.51 -62.86 45.08
C ILE A 677 -2.90 -61.68 45.98
N GLU A 678 -3.96 -61.93 46.75
CA GLU A 678 -4.34 -61.40 48.07
C GLU A 678 -4.07 -59.93 48.46
N ALA A 679 -5.17 -59.23 48.75
CA ALA A 679 -5.30 -58.37 49.93
C ALA A 679 -6.71 -58.57 50.55
N PRO A 680 -6.85 -58.93 51.84
CA PRO A 680 -8.16 -59.28 52.42
C PRO A 680 -8.81 -58.16 53.25
N VAL A 681 -10.15 -58.04 53.12
CA VAL A 681 -11.15 -57.74 54.20
C VAL A 681 -11.09 -56.31 54.82
N SER A 682 -12.19 -55.56 55.05
CA SER A 682 -13.57 -55.92 55.46
C SER A 682 -14.65 -54.94 54.95
N GLU A 683 -15.90 -55.45 54.83
CA GLU A 683 -17.19 -54.95 55.40
C GLU A 683 -17.35 -53.43 55.70
N GLU A 684 -18.48 -52.73 55.50
CA GLU A 684 -19.91 -53.06 55.28
C GLU A 684 -20.60 -51.79 54.67
N THR A 685 -21.86 -51.67 54.20
CA THR A 685 -23.09 -52.51 54.12
C THR A 685 -23.89 -52.15 52.83
N GLU A 686 -24.91 -52.95 52.51
CA GLU A 686 -26.05 -52.72 51.58
C GLU A 686 -27.20 -51.87 52.25
N PRO A 687 -28.45 -51.67 51.71
CA PRO A 687 -29.07 -52.23 50.48
C PRO A 687 -29.96 -51.29 49.58
N THR A 688 -30.27 -51.78 48.36
CA THR A 688 -31.55 -51.68 47.59
C THR A 688 -32.15 -50.31 47.17
N GLN A 689 -32.96 -50.17 46.10
CA GLN A 689 -33.54 -51.06 45.07
C GLN A 689 -33.73 -50.20 43.78
N GLU A 690 -33.56 -50.66 42.52
CA GLU A 690 -34.48 -51.52 41.73
C GLU A 690 -35.92 -50.95 41.66
N GLU A 691 -36.66 -50.87 40.54
CA GLU A 691 -36.57 -51.35 39.15
C GLU A 691 -37.05 -50.22 38.19
N GLY A 692 -37.02 -50.27 36.85
CA GLY A 692 -36.51 -51.27 35.90
C GLY A 692 -36.72 -50.84 34.43
N LYS A 693 -36.15 -51.63 33.51
CA LYS A 693 -36.72 -52.19 32.24
C LYS A 693 -37.72 -51.31 31.42
N GLN A 694 -37.64 -51.22 30.08
CA GLN A 694 -36.78 -51.91 29.09
C GLN A 694 -36.86 -51.25 27.69
N LYS A 695 -35.74 -51.31 26.93
CA LYS A 695 -35.60 -51.55 25.46
C LYS A 695 -36.57 -50.82 24.47
N SER A 696 -36.05 -49.92 23.61
CA SER A 696 -35.63 -50.20 22.19
C SER A 696 -36.77 -50.00 21.17
N ASN A 697 -36.62 -49.57 19.91
CA ASN A 697 -35.48 -49.44 18.98
C ASN A 697 -35.84 -48.49 17.79
N GLY A 698 -34.84 -48.00 17.05
CA GLY A 698 -34.95 -47.55 15.63
C GLY A 698 -35.17 -46.04 15.37
N ILE A 699 -34.36 -45.31 14.56
CA ILE A 699 -34.11 -45.39 13.09
C ILE A 699 -35.33 -44.83 12.31
N PHE A 700 -35.28 -43.81 11.42
CA PHE A 700 -34.24 -43.08 10.65
C PHE A 700 -34.80 -41.67 10.24
N VAL A 701 -34.06 -40.54 10.28
CA VAL A 701 -33.31 -39.86 9.18
C VAL A 701 -34.05 -38.78 8.33
N LEU A 702 -33.29 -37.72 7.98
CA LEU A 702 -33.44 -36.67 6.94
C LEU A 702 -34.33 -35.39 7.13
N ALA A 703 -33.59 -34.27 7.25
CA ALA A 703 -33.78 -32.87 6.85
C ALA A 703 -35.00 -32.39 6.00
N VAL A 704 -35.31 -31.07 6.08
CA VAL A 704 -35.21 -30.09 4.95
C VAL A 704 -35.71 -28.65 5.31
N ALA A 705 -34.91 -27.66 4.89
CA ALA A 705 -35.17 -26.26 4.47
C ALA A 705 -36.04 -25.23 5.25
N ALA A 706 -35.74 -23.96 4.95
CA ALA A 706 -36.49 -22.74 5.27
C ALA A 706 -37.10 -22.11 4.00
N ALA A 707 -38.19 -21.32 4.12
CA ALA A 707 -38.50 -20.19 3.22
C ALA A 707 -39.80 -19.42 3.59
N PHE A 708 -39.69 -18.08 3.68
CA PHE A 708 -40.60 -17.02 3.17
C PHE A 708 -42.15 -16.98 3.40
N ALA A 709 -42.58 -15.78 3.84
CA ALA A 709 -43.60 -14.89 3.23
C ALA A 709 -45.09 -14.80 3.73
N PHE A 710 -45.44 -13.56 4.12
CA PHE A 710 -46.65 -12.74 3.82
C PHE A 710 -48.01 -12.87 4.57
N GLY A 711 -48.52 -11.69 4.98
CA GLY A 711 -49.95 -11.35 5.26
C GLY A 711 -50.47 -11.62 6.69
N GLY A 712 -51.29 -10.77 7.35
CA GLY A 712 -51.74 -9.40 7.06
C GLY A 712 -53.08 -9.05 7.75
N LEU A 713 -53.22 -7.84 8.36
CA LEU A 713 -54.48 -7.25 8.92
C LEU A 713 -55.09 -8.01 10.15
N ILE A 714 -55.86 -7.49 11.14
CA ILE A 714 -56.54 -6.21 11.50
C ILE A 714 -56.37 -6.03 13.04
N ILE A 715 -56.25 -4.84 13.65
CA ILE A 715 -57.31 -4.08 14.36
C ILE A 715 -56.76 -2.68 14.71
N ALA A 716 -57.63 -1.66 14.60
CA ALA A 716 -57.33 -0.26 14.94
C ALA A 716 -58.22 0.26 16.08
N VAL A 717 -57.97 1.52 16.46
CA VAL A 717 -58.83 2.50 17.19
C VAL A 717 -58.34 2.90 18.59
N LEU A 718 -57.69 4.07 18.70
CA LEU A 718 -58.28 5.27 19.33
C LEU A 718 -57.44 6.56 19.07
N SER A 719 -58.15 7.71 19.14
CA SER A 719 -57.76 9.14 18.98
C SER A 719 -56.29 9.56 19.27
N LYS A 720 -55.59 10.42 18.52
CA LYS A 720 -55.92 11.61 17.65
C LYS A 720 -56.27 12.92 18.39
N ARG A 721 -55.48 13.99 18.11
CA ARG A 721 -55.62 15.47 18.33
C ARG A 721 -54.52 16.04 19.23
N LYS A 722 -53.96 17.24 19.00
CA LYS A 722 -53.99 18.25 17.90
C LYS A 722 -52.71 19.11 18.08
N GLY A 723 -52.01 19.57 17.04
CA GLY A 723 -52.35 20.77 16.23
C GLY A 723 -51.50 21.96 16.72
N SER A 724 -51.07 22.91 15.90
CA SER A 724 -51.35 23.19 14.47
C SER A 724 -50.08 23.51 13.70
#